data_AF-A0A1V1PE60-F1
#
_entry.id   AF-A0A1V1PE60-F1
#
_cell.length_a   1.000
_cell.length_b   1.000
_cell.length_c   1.000
_cell.angle_alpha   90.00
_cell.angle_beta   90.00
_cell.angle_gamma   90.00
#
_symmetry.space_group_name_H-M   'P 1'
#
loop_
_entity.id
_entity.type
_entity.pdbx_description
1 polymer ?
#
loop_
_entity_poly.entity_id
_entity_poly.type
_entity_poly.pdbx_seq_one_letter_code
_entity_poly.pdbx_strand_id
1 'polypeptide(L)'
;MKNEFKLFGFLIWGQEKKKRIESRVLEERIQRNIKEGHRRIEVRAFGQHGIGGRLISSEDDPIHLRISGSPGQRVGAMGFPNTTIEVTGPVSDDVAWLNAGATVIVHGNAGNGACNAMAQGKVYIGGNIGSRGMTMTKFNPRFDQPELWVLGSCGDYFAEFMAGGVAVVCGISPQNPDNILGYRPCVGMVGGKIFFRGPQKGFSQVDARMTPISDADWEWLVNGLKNYLTNISRYEMLPQLTIREQWQLIQARSPFERHTQARISMKDFHKSVWDKELGKGGIVGDLMTLDSSPIPLISTGDLRRWIPVWENQKHAPPCQASCPTGIPVHERWRLVREGRIDEAIDLALAYTPFPATVCGYLCPNLCMQGCTRNDQGMKPVNIKILGKQSLDAHLSALPQLSGKRVAVIGGGVAGISVAWQLRQNGHEAIIFDRNNQLGGKLLSVIPNTRIPPKILETELDRIRQILPHVYLQQELTQDDTEKLTHDFDMVVVASGAQMPKIPPISGKEYLIPALDFLRQAKLDAIDVGKNIVIIGAGNVGCDVATEAFRLGASDVLLIDIQEPASFGEERKAAENAGARFQWPCYTEKVTSEGVYLKSGELLPADRVIISIGDTPDLSFLPESIQTKKGFIVVDDNYRTTDPNIFAIGDVVRPGLLTDAIGAGRIAARAIMDIFAGLRPKYKELSCVDRSKIKLTYYDPRNIDLNTPNECADACASCGTCKDCCICIDLCPQHAISRQDAQNPYGFEMVVDTDRCIGCGFCVDGCPCGIWTLVEAEHAD
;
A
#
# COMPACT_ATOMS: atom_id res chain seq x y z
N MET A 1 -52.81 -31.46 -18.33
CA MET A 1 -51.36 -31.76 -18.11
C MET A 1 -50.49 -31.84 -19.38
N LYS A 2 -50.97 -31.71 -20.63
CA LYS A 2 -50.10 -31.61 -21.83
C LYS A 2 -49.92 -30.19 -22.41
N ASN A 3 -50.68 -29.19 -21.90
CA ASN A 3 -50.70 -27.84 -22.47
C ASN A 3 -49.86 -26.78 -21.72
N GLU A 4 -49.33 -27.05 -20.52
CA GLU A 4 -48.37 -26.13 -19.86
C GLU A 4 -46.91 -26.35 -20.31
N PHE A 5 -46.61 -27.50 -20.94
CA PHE A 5 -45.26 -27.88 -21.34
C PHE A 5 -44.72 -27.14 -22.59
N LYS A 6 -45.55 -26.37 -23.31
CA LYS A 6 -45.14 -25.63 -24.52
C LYS A 6 -44.55 -24.24 -24.23
N LEU A 7 -44.47 -23.81 -22.97
CA LEU A 7 -44.08 -22.45 -22.58
C LEU A 7 -42.62 -22.31 -22.10
N PHE A 8 -41.86 -23.40 -21.95
CA PHE A 8 -40.42 -23.38 -21.63
C PHE A 8 -39.60 -23.98 -22.78
N GLY A 9 -38.54 -23.28 -23.20
CA GLY A 9 -37.92 -23.44 -24.53
C GLY A 9 -37.21 -24.76 -24.84
N PHE A 10 -36.75 -25.51 -23.83
CA PHE A 10 -36.03 -26.78 -24.04
C PHE A 10 -36.18 -27.74 -22.85
N LEU A 11 -36.41 -29.04 -23.08
CA LEU A 11 -36.66 -30.03 -22.03
C LEU A 11 -35.55 -31.09 -21.95
N ILE A 12 -34.98 -31.29 -20.76
CA ILE A 12 -33.98 -32.31 -20.47
C ILE A 12 -34.55 -33.33 -19.48
N TRP A 13 -34.52 -34.60 -19.87
CA TRP A 13 -34.95 -35.70 -19.01
C TRP A 13 -33.78 -36.28 -18.21
N GLY A 14 -33.93 -36.34 -16.88
CA GLY A 14 -32.99 -37.02 -15.98
C GLY A 14 -33.08 -38.56 -16.00
N GLN A 15 -33.76 -39.14 -16.99
CA GLN A 15 -33.98 -40.59 -17.09
C GLN A 15 -33.99 -41.01 -18.56
N GLU A 16 -33.32 -42.12 -18.87
CA GLU A 16 -33.33 -42.75 -20.19
C GLU A 16 -33.62 -44.23 -20.06
N LYS A 17 -34.53 -44.78 -20.90
CA LYS A 17 -34.92 -46.20 -20.86
C LYS A 17 -35.28 -46.68 -19.45
N LYS A 18 -35.97 -45.83 -18.68
CA LYS A 18 -36.33 -46.02 -17.26
C LYS A 18 -35.16 -46.08 -16.26
N LYS A 19 -33.92 -45.80 -16.66
CA LYS A 19 -32.76 -45.70 -15.77
C LYS A 19 -32.39 -44.23 -15.52
N ARG A 20 -32.13 -43.87 -14.26
CA ARG A 20 -31.64 -42.55 -13.85
C ARG A 20 -30.30 -42.28 -14.53
N ILE A 21 -30.16 -41.13 -15.20
CA ILE A 21 -28.85 -40.72 -15.74
C ILE A 21 -27.96 -40.16 -14.63
N GLU A 22 -26.65 -40.32 -14.77
CA GLU A 22 -25.67 -39.76 -13.83
C GLU A 22 -25.77 -38.23 -13.74
N SER A 23 -25.49 -37.67 -12.56
CA SER A 23 -25.55 -36.22 -12.34
C SER A 23 -24.58 -35.44 -13.24
N ARG A 24 -23.37 -35.98 -13.48
CA ARG A 24 -22.40 -35.40 -14.43
C ARG A 24 -22.98 -35.31 -15.85
N VAL A 25 -23.61 -36.39 -16.32
CA VAL A 25 -24.18 -36.44 -17.67
C VAL A 25 -25.36 -35.48 -17.82
N LEU A 26 -26.18 -35.34 -16.78
CA LEU A 26 -27.26 -34.34 -16.78
C LEU A 26 -26.71 -32.91 -16.84
N GLU A 27 -25.69 -32.60 -16.03
CA GLU A 27 -25.04 -31.30 -16.01
C GLU A 27 -24.40 -30.95 -17.37
N GLU A 28 -23.68 -31.89 -17.99
CA GLU A 28 -23.09 -31.72 -19.32
C GLU A 28 -24.14 -31.39 -20.38
N ARG A 29 -25.34 -31.98 -20.28
CA ARG A 29 -26.45 -31.67 -21.19
C ARG A 29 -27.00 -30.28 -20.94
N ILE A 30 -27.16 -29.87 -19.69
CA ILE A 30 -27.62 -28.51 -19.36
C ILE A 30 -26.63 -27.49 -19.91
N GLN A 31 -25.34 -27.65 -19.64
CA GLN A 31 -24.30 -26.72 -20.11
C GLN A 31 -24.18 -26.70 -21.63
N ARG A 32 -24.28 -27.85 -22.30
CA ARG A 32 -24.27 -27.92 -23.77
C ARG A 32 -25.42 -27.10 -24.37
N ASN A 33 -26.63 -27.27 -23.86
CA ASN A 33 -27.79 -26.54 -24.35
C ASN A 33 -27.68 -25.03 -24.12
N ILE A 34 -27.06 -24.62 -23.02
CA ILE A 34 -26.76 -23.20 -22.77
C ILE A 34 -25.74 -22.69 -23.79
N LYS A 35 -24.68 -23.45 -24.10
CA LYS A 35 -23.72 -23.09 -25.15
C LYS A 35 -24.37 -23.00 -26.53
N GLU A 36 -25.39 -23.82 -26.79
CA GLU A 36 -26.18 -23.82 -28.03
C GLU A 36 -27.23 -22.68 -28.09
N GLY A 37 -27.28 -21.81 -27.08
CA GLY A 37 -28.14 -20.62 -27.08
C GLY A 37 -29.47 -20.78 -26.33
N HIS A 38 -29.75 -21.96 -25.74
CA HIS A 38 -30.95 -22.13 -24.94
C HIS A 38 -30.83 -21.40 -23.61
N ARG A 39 -31.82 -20.55 -23.30
CA ARG A 39 -31.87 -19.77 -22.04
C ARG A 39 -32.97 -20.20 -21.09
N ARG A 40 -34.02 -20.85 -21.60
CA ARG A 40 -35.14 -21.35 -20.79
C ARG A 40 -35.17 -22.87 -20.89
N ILE A 41 -34.68 -23.55 -19.87
CA ILE A 41 -34.51 -25.00 -19.85
C ILE A 41 -35.38 -25.57 -18.73
N GLU A 42 -36.15 -26.61 -19.02
CA GLU A 42 -36.80 -27.44 -18.01
C GLU A 42 -36.04 -28.76 -17.83
N VAL A 43 -35.77 -29.14 -16.58
CA VAL A 43 -35.11 -30.38 -16.19
C VAL A 43 -36.07 -31.21 -15.37
N ARG A 44 -36.40 -32.41 -15.87
CA ARG A 44 -37.15 -33.39 -15.08
C ARG A 44 -36.19 -34.27 -14.27
N ALA A 45 -36.05 -33.98 -12.99
CA ALA A 45 -35.10 -34.59 -12.07
C ALA A 45 -35.63 -35.88 -11.41
N PHE A 46 -34.70 -36.81 -11.18
CA PHE A 46 -34.89 -38.12 -10.55
C PHE A 46 -33.74 -38.41 -9.57
N GLY A 47 -33.45 -37.47 -8.68
CA GLY A 47 -32.44 -37.55 -7.62
C GLY A 47 -31.03 -37.15 -8.07
N GLN A 48 -30.88 -36.36 -9.13
CA GLN A 48 -29.57 -35.83 -9.53
C GLN A 48 -29.13 -34.69 -8.62
N HIS A 49 -27.84 -34.66 -8.29
CA HIS A 49 -27.25 -33.65 -7.41
C HIS A 49 -26.69 -32.49 -8.25
N GLY A 50 -26.56 -31.31 -7.65
CA GLY A 50 -25.80 -30.20 -8.24
C GLY A 50 -26.50 -29.46 -9.39
N ILE A 51 -27.80 -29.67 -9.60
CA ILE A 51 -28.50 -29.17 -10.79
C ILE A 51 -28.50 -27.63 -10.81
N GLY A 52 -27.99 -27.04 -11.89
CA GLY A 52 -28.20 -25.63 -12.25
C GLY A 52 -27.25 -24.62 -11.63
N GLY A 53 -26.30 -25.05 -10.80
CA GLY A 53 -25.44 -24.12 -10.08
C GLY A 53 -24.32 -23.49 -10.91
N ARG A 54 -23.59 -24.27 -11.71
CA ARG A 54 -22.37 -23.81 -12.41
C ARG A 54 -22.64 -23.34 -13.85
N LEU A 55 -23.65 -22.51 -14.02
CA LEU A 55 -24.06 -22.01 -15.34
C LEU A 55 -23.49 -20.59 -15.52
N ILE A 56 -22.50 -20.44 -16.41
CA ILE A 56 -21.85 -19.16 -16.69
C ILE A 56 -22.44 -18.59 -17.99
N SER A 57 -22.98 -17.37 -17.94
CA SER A 57 -23.36 -16.56 -19.12
C SER A 57 -22.81 -15.13 -19.03
N SER A 58 -22.81 -14.42 -20.15
CA SER A 58 -22.46 -12.99 -20.22
C SER A 58 -23.48 -12.13 -19.46
N GLU A 59 -23.07 -10.92 -19.05
CA GLU A 59 -23.90 -10.01 -18.25
C GLU A 59 -25.28 -9.70 -18.88
N ASP A 60 -25.40 -9.75 -20.22
CA ASP A 60 -26.63 -9.42 -20.95
C ASP A 60 -27.56 -10.61 -21.25
N ASP A 61 -27.26 -11.82 -20.77
CA ASP A 61 -27.91 -13.04 -21.24
C ASP A 61 -28.39 -13.98 -20.12
N PRO A 62 -29.57 -13.70 -19.52
CA PRO A 62 -30.05 -14.41 -18.34
C PRO A 62 -30.56 -15.82 -18.64
N ILE A 63 -30.28 -16.76 -17.73
CA ILE A 63 -30.69 -18.16 -17.81
C ILE A 63 -31.82 -18.44 -16.82
N HIS A 64 -32.88 -19.09 -17.28
CA HIS A 64 -33.95 -19.62 -16.43
C HIS A 64 -34.01 -21.14 -16.53
N LEU A 65 -33.58 -21.82 -15.48
CA LEU A 65 -33.69 -23.25 -15.31
C LEU A 65 -34.88 -23.60 -14.43
N ARG A 66 -35.86 -24.34 -14.96
CA ARG A 66 -36.97 -24.91 -14.18
C ARG A 66 -36.69 -26.38 -13.90
N ILE A 67 -36.86 -26.81 -12.66
CA ILE A 67 -36.64 -28.19 -12.22
C ILE A 67 -37.98 -28.76 -11.75
N SER A 68 -38.43 -29.81 -12.44
CA SER A 68 -39.61 -30.60 -12.08
C SER A 68 -39.19 -31.99 -11.60
N GLY A 69 -40.01 -32.64 -10.75
CA GLY A 69 -39.65 -33.92 -10.12
C GLY A 69 -38.83 -33.75 -8.85
N SER A 70 -38.04 -34.77 -8.49
CA SER A 70 -37.31 -34.79 -7.21
C SER A 70 -35.82 -34.58 -7.45
N PRO A 71 -35.25 -33.38 -7.22
CA PRO A 71 -33.81 -33.20 -7.27
C PRO A 71 -33.12 -33.81 -6.03
N GLY A 72 -31.85 -34.15 -6.17
CA GLY A 72 -31.00 -34.56 -5.05
C GLY A 72 -30.34 -33.36 -4.37
N GLN A 73 -29.23 -33.59 -3.67
CA GLN A 73 -28.54 -32.55 -2.90
C GLN A 73 -27.92 -31.45 -3.80
N ARG A 74 -27.65 -30.27 -3.21
CA ARG A 74 -26.85 -29.20 -3.83
C ARG A 74 -27.47 -28.55 -5.08
N VAL A 75 -28.78 -28.45 -5.14
CA VAL A 75 -29.45 -27.66 -6.20
C VAL A 75 -28.97 -26.22 -6.14
N GLY A 76 -28.55 -25.67 -7.28
CA GLY A 76 -28.06 -24.29 -7.36
C GLY A 76 -26.72 -24.03 -6.66
N ALA A 77 -25.93 -25.08 -6.39
CA ALA A 77 -24.65 -24.92 -5.73
C ALA A 77 -23.59 -24.25 -6.62
N MET A 78 -22.85 -23.26 -6.08
CA MET A 78 -21.96 -22.39 -6.85
C MET A 78 -22.69 -21.58 -7.94
N GLY A 79 -23.94 -21.19 -7.65
CA GLY A 79 -24.77 -20.33 -8.50
C GLY A 79 -24.07 -19.04 -8.92
N PHE A 80 -24.13 -18.69 -10.20
CA PHE A 80 -23.61 -17.44 -10.76
C PHE A 80 -24.71 -16.39 -10.99
N PRO A 81 -24.37 -15.09 -11.04
CA PRO A 81 -25.29 -14.02 -11.41
C PRO A 81 -26.04 -14.29 -12.73
N ASN A 82 -27.18 -13.62 -12.92
CA ASN A 82 -28.04 -13.77 -14.10
C ASN A 82 -28.61 -15.19 -14.34
N THR A 83 -28.57 -16.04 -13.32
CA THR A 83 -29.18 -17.38 -13.37
C THR A 83 -30.34 -17.46 -12.38
N THR A 84 -31.51 -17.84 -12.88
CA THR A 84 -32.70 -18.17 -12.09
C THR A 84 -32.95 -19.66 -12.13
N ILE A 85 -33.00 -20.29 -10.96
CA ILE A 85 -33.22 -21.73 -10.78
C ILE A 85 -34.52 -21.91 -10.01
N GLU A 86 -35.56 -22.40 -10.68
CA GLU A 86 -36.90 -22.57 -10.11
C GLU A 86 -37.22 -24.05 -9.92
N VAL A 87 -37.49 -24.49 -8.69
CA VAL A 87 -37.87 -25.87 -8.36
C VAL A 87 -39.33 -25.91 -7.96
N THR A 88 -40.14 -26.70 -8.68
CA THR A 88 -41.60 -26.76 -8.45
C THR A 88 -42.01 -27.54 -7.19
N GLY A 89 -41.10 -28.32 -6.61
CA GLY A 89 -41.32 -29.13 -5.42
C GLY A 89 -40.28 -28.90 -4.32
N PRO A 90 -40.18 -29.81 -3.34
CA PRO A 90 -39.16 -29.73 -2.30
C PRO A 90 -37.76 -30.06 -2.83
N VAL A 91 -36.74 -29.59 -2.12
CA VAL A 91 -35.33 -29.87 -2.40
C VAL A 91 -34.67 -30.59 -1.21
N SER A 92 -33.65 -31.40 -1.52
CA SER A 92 -32.81 -32.05 -0.52
C SER A 92 -31.79 -31.05 0.08
N ASP A 93 -30.81 -31.57 0.81
CA ASP A 93 -29.82 -30.79 1.55
C ASP A 93 -28.94 -29.92 0.64
N ASP A 94 -28.36 -28.87 1.24
CA ASP A 94 -27.37 -27.97 0.65
C ASP A 94 -27.87 -27.16 -0.56
N VAL A 95 -29.17 -26.86 -0.64
CA VAL A 95 -29.67 -25.93 -1.68
C VAL A 95 -28.91 -24.59 -1.60
N ALA A 96 -28.49 -24.08 -2.75
CA ALA A 96 -27.69 -22.86 -2.87
C ALA A 96 -26.36 -22.86 -2.09
N TRP A 97 -25.76 -24.03 -1.88
CA TRP A 97 -24.42 -24.13 -1.29
C TRP A 97 -23.38 -23.37 -2.11
N LEU A 98 -22.59 -22.50 -1.47
CA LEU A 98 -21.63 -21.61 -2.16
C LEU A 98 -22.26 -20.73 -3.24
N ASN A 99 -23.55 -20.40 -3.16
CA ASN A 99 -24.18 -19.51 -4.14
C ASN A 99 -23.46 -18.14 -4.15
N ALA A 100 -23.12 -17.68 -5.34
CA ALA A 100 -22.31 -16.50 -5.61
C ALA A 100 -23.03 -15.53 -6.56
N GLY A 101 -24.36 -15.63 -6.69
CA GLY A 101 -25.16 -14.63 -7.41
C GLY A 101 -26.47 -15.13 -8.01
N ALA A 102 -26.72 -16.44 -8.04
CA ALA A 102 -27.95 -16.97 -8.64
C ALA A 102 -29.19 -16.65 -7.77
N THR A 103 -30.33 -16.54 -8.44
CA THR A 103 -31.65 -16.55 -7.80
C THR A 103 -32.20 -17.97 -7.77
N VAL A 104 -32.38 -18.55 -6.59
CA VAL A 104 -32.90 -19.92 -6.42
C VAL A 104 -34.29 -19.85 -5.79
N ILE A 105 -35.29 -20.38 -6.47
CA ILE A 105 -36.70 -20.37 -6.06
C ILE A 105 -37.11 -21.81 -5.82
N VAL A 106 -37.59 -22.13 -4.62
CA VAL A 106 -38.07 -23.45 -4.24
C VAL A 106 -39.51 -23.29 -3.77
N HIS A 107 -40.46 -23.88 -4.50
CA HIS A 107 -41.89 -23.78 -4.15
C HIS A 107 -42.28 -24.67 -2.96
N GLY A 108 -41.43 -25.61 -2.55
CA GLY A 108 -41.63 -26.52 -1.40
C GLY A 108 -40.68 -26.28 -0.21
N ASN A 109 -40.48 -27.33 0.60
CA ASN A 109 -39.51 -27.34 1.70
C ASN A 109 -38.07 -27.55 1.19
N ALA A 110 -37.08 -27.08 1.94
CA ALA A 110 -35.67 -27.40 1.73
C ALA A 110 -35.09 -28.21 2.91
N GLY A 111 -34.12 -29.07 2.60
CA GLY A 111 -33.40 -29.87 3.59
C GLY A 111 -32.43 -29.05 4.46
N ASN A 112 -31.47 -29.75 5.05
CA ASN A 112 -30.42 -29.15 5.88
C ASN A 112 -29.44 -28.33 5.03
N GLY A 113 -28.73 -27.38 5.64
CA GLY A 113 -27.63 -26.67 4.97
C GLY A 113 -28.06 -25.71 3.86
N ALA A 114 -29.34 -25.30 3.82
CA ALA A 114 -29.81 -24.31 2.85
C ALA A 114 -28.97 -23.01 2.96
N CYS A 115 -28.43 -22.54 1.84
CA CYS A 115 -27.56 -21.36 1.74
C CYS A 115 -26.23 -21.47 2.52
N ASN A 116 -25.75 -22.68 2.77
CA ASN A 116 -24.46 -22.87 3.45
C ASN A 116 -23.30 -22.28 2.62
N ALA A 117 -22.46 -21.46 3.25
CA ALA A 117 -21.34 -20.74 2.66
C ALA A 117 -21.70 -19.84 1.46
N MET A 118 -22.96 -19.40 1.38
CA MET A 118 -23.42 -18.45 0.37
C MET A 118 -22.69 -17.11 0.51
N ALA A 119 -22.37 -16.46 -0.61
CA ALA A 119 -21.67 -15.18 -0.64
C ALA A 119 -22.50 -14.06 -1.29
N GLN A 120 -23.36 -14.39 -2.25
CA GLN A 120 -24.23 -13.48 -2.99
C GLN A 120 -25.46 -14.24 -3.54
N GLY A 121 -26.42 -13.51 -4.11
CA GLY A 121 -27.62 -14.07 -4.75
C GLY A 121 -28.83 -14.05 -3.83
N LYS A 122 -29.94 -14.61 -4.29
CA LYS A 122 -31.22 -14.63 -3.56
C LYS A 122 -31.79 -16.03 -3.54
N VAL A 123 -32.28 -16.47 -2.38
CA VAL A 123 -32.89 -17.78 -2.23
C VAL A 123 -34.26 -17.63 -1.62
N TYR A 124 -35.29 -18.09 -2.32
CA TYR A 124 -36.70 -18.01 -1.95
C TYR A 124 -37.24 -19.41 -1.69
N ILE A 125 -37.69 -19.69 -0.48
CA ILE A 125 -38.23 -20.98 -0.05
C ILE A 125 -39.71 -20.81 0.29
N GLY A 126 -40.59 -21.52 -0.41
CA GLY A 126 -42.04 -21.50 -0.23
C GLY A 126 -42.54 -22.36 0.95
N GLY A 127 -41.66 -23.13 1.59
CA GLY A 127 -41.95 -23.95 2.77
C GLY A 127 -40.99 -23.68 3.93
N ASN A 128 -40.64 -24.74 4.65
CA ASN A 128 -39.69 -24.75 5.76
C ASN A 128 -38.27 -25.13 5.29
N ILE A 129 -37.25 -24.77 6.06
CA ILE A 129 -35.87 -25.26 5.86
C ILE A 129 -35.42 -26.15 7.02
N GLY A 130 -34.52 -27.10 6.76
CA GLY A 130 -33.91 -27.96 7.77
C GLY A 130 -32.88 -27.24 8.65
N SER A 131 -32.08 -28.03 9.37
CA SER A 131 -31.04 -27.53 10.27
C SER A 131 -29.87 -26.90 9.51
N ARG A 132 -29.13 -26.02 10.19
CA ARG A 132 -27.92 -25.35 9.67
C ARG A 132 -28.16 -24.53 8.40
N GLY A 133 -29.36 -23.95 8.24
CA GLY A 133 -29.62 -22.95 7.21
C GLY A 133 -28.83 -21.66 7.45
N MET A 134 -28.44 -20.96 6.39
CA MET A 134 -27.67 -19.70 6.45
C MET A 134 -26.32 -19.81 7.21
N THR A 135 -25.73 -21.00 7.21
CA THR A 135 -24.48 -21.28 7.93
C THR A 135 -23.27 -20.79 7.13
N MET A 136 -22.26 -20.21 7.79
CA MET A 136 -21.02 -19.71 7.17
C MET A 136 -21.25 -18.71 6.02
N THR A 137 -22.41 -18.08 5.94
CA THR A 137 -22.73 -17.08 4.92
C THR A 137 -21.79 -15.88 5.07
N LYS A 138 -21.27 -15.38 3.95
CA LYS A 138 -20.34 -14.25 3.93
C LYS A 138 -20.95 -13.11 3.14
N PHE A 139 -20.72 -11.89 3.60
CA PHE A 139 -21.01 -10.72 2.81
C PHE A 139 -19.70 -10.04 2.43
N ASN A 140 -19.48 -9.89 1.12
CA ASN A 140 -18.43 -9.02 0.61
C ASN A 140 -19.09 -7.67 0.25
N PRO A 141 -18.72 -6.55 0.92
CA PRO A 141 -19.30 -5.23 0.66
C PRO A 141 -19.17 -4.72 -0.78
N ARG A 142 -18.37 -5.39 -1.63
CA ARG A 142 -18.24 -5.08 -3.06
C ARG A 142 -19.45 -5.51 -3.92
N PHE A 143 -20.35 -6.33 -3.37
CA PHE A 143 -21.46 -6.94 -4.10
C PHE A 143 -22.76 -6.80 -3.32
N ASP A 144 -23.88 -7.23 -3.89
CA ASP A 144 -25.14 -7.29 -3.17
C ASP A 144 -25.09 -8.35 -2.06
N GLN A 145 -25.80 -8.06 -0.96
CA GLN A 145 -25.88 -8.99 0.16
C GLN A 145 -26.59 -10.27 -0.25
N PRO A 146 -26.12 -11.44 0.21
CA PRO A 146 -26.87 -12.67 0.03
C PRO A 146 -28.18 -12.63 0.84
N GLU A 147 -29.28 -13.02 0.20
CA GLU A 147 -30.62 -13.00 0.79
C GLU A 147 -31.22 -14.41 0.86
N LEU A 148 -31.77 -14.77 2.03
CA LEU A 148 -32.57 -15.98 2.23
C LEU A 148 -33.97 -15.61 2.71
N TRP A 149 -35.01 -16.04 2.00
CA TRP A 149 -36.41 -15.82 2.34
C TRP A 149 -37.12 -17.16 2.53
N VAL A 150 -37.80 -17.34 3.65
CA VAL A 150 -38.43 -18.60 4.06
C VAL A 150 -39.88 -18.34 4.47
N LEU A 151 -40.82 -19.12 3.95
CA LEU A 151 -42.25 -18.94 4.25
C LEU A 151 -42.59 -19.51 5.62
N GLY A 152 -42.05 -20.70 5.93
CA GLY A 152 -42.22 -21.40 7.20
C GLY A 152 -41.16 -21.04 8.24
N SER A 153 -40.69 -22.06 8.97
CA SER A 153 -39.63 -21.97 9.99
C SER A 153 -38.30 -22.54 9.50
N CYS A 154 -37.28 -22.37 10.35
CA CYS A 154 -35.95 -22.96 10.20
C CYS A 154 -35.69 -24.06 11.24
N GLY A 155 -34.83 -25.02 10.89
CA GLY A 155 -34.32 -26.02 11.83
C GLY A 155 -33.19 -25.51 12.73
N ASP A 156 -32.63 -26.42 13.52
CA ASP A 156 -31.63 -26.10 14.55
C ASP A 156 -30.34 -25.52 13.97
N TYR A 157 -29.62 -24.72 14.78
CA TYR A 157 -28.37 -24.06 14.42
C TYR A 157 -28.48 -23.14 13.20
N PHE A 158 -29.64 -22.50 13.02
CA PHE A 158 -29.84 -21.51 11.97
C PHE A 158 -28.88 -20.31 12.14
N ALA A 159 -28.30 -19.83 11.04
CA ALA A 159 -27.35 -18.72 11.00
C ALA A 159 -26.06 -18.95 11.83
N GLU A 160 -25.61 -20.19 11.93
CA GLU A 160 -24.33 -20.53 12.58
C GLU A 160 -23.14 -19.96 11.77
N PHE A 161 -22.21 -19.25 12.43
CA PHE A 161 -21.06 -18.60 11.78
C PHE A 161 -21.44 -17.63 10.63
N MET A 162 -22.64 -17.05 10.68
CA MET A 162 -23.10 -16.07 9.68
C MET A 162 -22.26 -14.79 9.79
N ALA A 163 -21.45 -14.50 8.78
CA ALA A 163 -20.58 -13.33 8.69
C ALA A 163 -21.17 -12.17 7.87
N GLY A 164 -22.42 -12.32 7.39
CA GLY A 164 -23.15 -11.29 6.66
C GLY A 164 -24.33 -11.86 5.87
N GLY A 165 -25.12 -10.96 5.28
CA GLY A 165 -26.34 -11.29 4.55
C GLY A 165 -27.62 -10.96 5.32
N VAL A 166 -28.76 -11.17 4.68
CA VAL A 166 -30.08 -10.94 5.28
C VAL A 166 -30.94 -12.19 5.15
N ALA A 167 -31.54 -12.62 6.26
CA ALA A 167 -32.53 -13.68 6.26
C ALA A 167 -33.91 -13.16 6.67
N VAL A 168 -34.96 -13.68 6.07
CA VAL A 168 -36.36 -13.36 6.36
C VAL A 168 -37.13 -14.66 6.56
N VAL A 169 -37.70 -14.85 7.76
CA VAL A 169 -38.40 -16.08 8.15
C VAL A 169 -39.84 -15.74 8.53
N CYS A 170 -40.78 -16.13 7.67
CA CYS A 170 -42.17 -15.75 7.82
C CYS A 170 -42.94 -16.65 8.81
N GLY A 171 -42.49 -17.82 9.24
CA GLY A 171 -43.22 -18.61 10.26
C GLY A 171 -44.69 -18.95 9.91
N ILE A 172 -45.03 -19.07 8.62
CA ILE A 172 -46.33 -19.58 8.15
C ILE A 172 -46.25 -21.11 8.09
N SER A 173 -47.15 -21.80 8.79
CA SER A 173 -47.12 -23.27 8.92
C SER A 173 -45.73 -23.81 9.34
N PRO A 174 -45.18 -23.31 10.46
CA PRO A 174 -43.84 -23.68 10.93
C PRO A 174 -43.78 -25.15 11.38
N GLN A 175 -42.60 -25.76 11.28
CA GLN A 175 -42.32 -27.09 11.82
C GLN A 175 -42.48 -27.14 13.35
N ASN A 176 -42.10 -26.06 14.03
CA ASN A 176 -42.29 -25.87 15.46
C ASN A 176 -42.94 -24.50 15.72
N PRO A 177 -44.25 -24.44 16.00
CA PRO A 177 -44.97 -23.19 16.23
C PRO A 177 -44.45 -22.36 17.40
N ASP A 178 -43.76 -22.97 18.36
CA ASP A 178 -43.22 -22.26 19.52
C ASP A 178 -41.77 -21.76 19.33
N ASN A 179 -41.12 -22.12 18.22
CA ASN A 179 -39.69 -21.86 18.02
C ASN A 179 -39.31 -21.75 16.54
N ILE A 180 -39.51 -20.56 15.97
CA ILE A 180 -39.46 -20.33 14.51
C ILE A 180 -38.04 -20.46 13.91
N LEU A 181 -36.98 -20.21 14.68
CA LEU A 181 -35.58 -20.28 14.21
C LEU A 181 -34.84 -21.54 14.69
N GLY A 182 -35.54 -22.52 15.27
CA GLY A 182 -34.92 -23.75 15.78
C GLY A 182 -34.11 -23.55 17.07
N TYR A 183 -33.42 -24.61 17.51
CA TYR A 183 -32.57 -24.60 18.70
C TYR A 183 -31.20 -23.95 18.41
N ARG A 184 -30.72 -23.10 19.32
CA ARG A 184 -29.42 -22.41 19.26
C ARG A 184 -29.11 -21.68 17.93
N PRO A 185 -29.99 -20.78 17.45
CA PRO A 185 -29.67 -19.96 16.29
C PRO A 185 -28.61 -18.90 16.63
N CYS A 186 -27.96 -18.39 15.58
CA CYS A 186 -27.00 -17.27 15.60
C CYS A 186 -25.68 -17.54 16.35
N VAL A 187 -25.33 -18.80 16.65
CA VAL A 187 -24.05 -19.13 17.29
C VAL A 187 -22.88 -18.78 16.36
N GLY A 188 -21.94 -17.97 16.85
CA GLY A 188 -20.81 -17.49 16.05
C GLY A 188 -21.18 -16.48 14.95
N MET A 189 -22.41 -15.93 14.97
CA MET A 189 -22.80 -14.87 14.04
C MET A 189 -21.91 -13.65 14.23
N VAL A 190 -21.28 -13.16 13.17
CA VAL A 190 -20.39 -11.97 13.18
C VAL A 190 -20.85 -10.83 12.28
N GLY A 191 -21.89 -11.06 11.47
CA GLY A 191 -22.51 -10.04 10.65
C GLY A 191 -23.89 -10.45 10.15
N GLY A 192 -24.66 -9.48 9.65
CA GLY A 192 -25.97 -9.71 9.00
C GLY A 192 -27.19 -9.41 9.87
N LYS A 193 -28.37 -9.59 9.27
CA LYS A 193 -29.69 -9.31 9.85
C LYS A 193 -30.65 -10.49 9.63
N ILE A 194 -31.51 -10.77 10.60
CA ILE A 194 -32.53 -11.81 10.53
C ILE A 194 -33.87 -11.21 10.94
N PHE A 195 -34.76 -11.05 9.97
CA PHE A 195 -36.16 -10.70 10.21
C PHE A 195 -36.95 -11.98 10.42
N PHE A 196 -37.77 -12.05 11.46
CA PHE A 196 -38.61 -13.21 11.70
C PHE A 196 -39.96 -12.84 12.30
N ARG A 197 -40.97 -13.68 12.05
CA ARG A 197 -42.32 -13.54 12.61
C ARG A 197 -42.70 -14.78 13.41
N GLY A 198 -43.14 -14.58 14.66
CA GLY A 198 -43.56 -15.64 15.59
C GLY A 198 -42.63 -15.82 16.80
N PRO A 199 -42.92 -16.80 17.67
CA PRO A 199 -42.18 -17.00 18.92
C PRO A 199 -40.80 -17.64 18.71
N GLN A 200 -39.85 -17.30 19.59
CA GLN A 200 -38.50 -17.87 19.61
C GLN A 200 -38.06 -18.14 21.05
N LYS A 201 -37.61 -19.36 21.35
CA LYS A 201 -37.23 -19.80 22.72
C LYS A 201 -35.84 -19.33 23.17
N GLY A 202 -35.01 -18.84 22.24
CA GLY A 202 -33.70 -18.25 22.54
C GLY A 202 -32.77 -18.21 21.33
N PHE A 203 -31.73 -17.38 21.41
CA PHE A 203 -30.65 -17.24 20.42
C PHE A 203 -29.33 -16.87 21.13
N SER A 204 -28.18 -16.96 20.45
CA SER A 204 -26.89 -16.56 21.05
C SER A 204 -26.88 -15.08 21.44
N GLN A 205 -26.97 -14.80 22.75
CA GLN A 205 -26.90 -13.43 23.29
C GLN A 205 -25.50 -12.82 23.20
N VAL A 206 -24.48 -13.67 23.10
CA VAL A 206 -23.07 -13.28 22.96
C VAL A 206 -22.81 -12.71 21.56
N ASP A 207 -23.38 -13.36 20.53
CA ASP A 207 -23.07 -13.07 19.14
C ASP A 207 -24.06 -12.07 18.50
N ALA A 208 -25.32 -12.09 18.96
CA ALA A 208 -26.40 -11.31 18.38
C ALA A 208 -27.24 -10.60 19.45
N ARG A 209 -28.12 -9.70 19.00
CA ARG A 209 -29.10 -8.99 19.84
C ARG A 209 -30.42 -8.83 19.11
N MET A 210 -31.48 -8.65 19.89
CA MET A 210 -32.74 -8.12 19.37
C MET A 210 -32.56 -6.61 19.12
N THR A 211 -33.00 -6.15 17.95
CA THR A 211 -32.95 -4.74 17.57
C THR A 211 -34.35 -4.31 17.11
N PRO A 212 -34.83 -3.11 17.49
CA PRO A 212 -36.04 -2.55 16.91
C PRO A 212 -35.91 -2.42 15.39
N ILE A 213 -36.98 -2.74 14.65
CA ILE A 213 -36.99 -2.58 13.19
C ILE A 213 -37.09 -1.08 12.89
N SER A 214 -36.08 -0.52 12.21
CA SER A 214 -36.08 0.88 11.74
C SER A 214 -37.07 1.08 10.58
N ASP A 215 -37.44 2.34 10.27
CA ASP A 215 -38.35 2.61 9.15
C ASP A 215 -37.75 2.19 7.80
N ALA A 216 -36.45 2.42 7.60
CA ALA A 216 -35.73 1.98 6.41
C ALA A 216 -35.70 0.44 6.29
N ASP A 217 -35.47 -0.27 7.41
CA ASP A 217 -35.50 -1.74 7.44
C ASP A 217 -36.90 -2.30 7.18
N TRP A 218 -37.94 -1.62 7.69
CA TRP A 218 -39.32 -1.99 7.44
C TRP A 218 -39.72 -1.80 5.98
N GLU A 219 -39.37 -0.67 5.38
CA GLU A 219 -39.62 -0.40 3.96
C GLU A 219 -38.90 -1.42 3.06
N TRP A 220 -37.64 -1.72 3.37
CA TRP A 220 -36.87 -2.76 2.69
C TRP A 220 -37.57 -4.13 2.77
N LEU A 221 -38.00 -4.53 3.98
CA LEU A 221 -38.70 -5.80 4.20
C LEU A 221 -40.01 -5.89 3.40
N VAL A 222 -40.84 -4.85 3.43
CA VAL A 222 -42.12 -4.81 2.70
C VAL A 222 -41.91 -4.89 1.19
N ASN A 223 -40.92 -4.20 0.65
CA ASN A 223 -40.61 -4.26 -0.78
C ASN A 223 -40.04 -5.63 -1.17
N GLY A 224 -39.18 -6.21 -0.34
CA GLY A 224 -38.67 -7.56 -0.55
C GLY A 224 -39.77 -8.64 -0.46
N LEU A 225 -40.72 -8.52 0.46
CA LEU A 225 -41.88 -9.43 0.58
C LEU A 225 -42.73 -9.45 -0.69
N LYS A 226 -42.97 -8.30 -1.35
CA LYS A 226 -43.70 -8.25 -2.63
C LYS A 226 -43.01 -9.12 -3.69
N ASN A 227 -41.70 -8.96 -3.82
CA ASN A 227 -40.90 -9.72 -4.78
C ASN A 227 -40.85 -11.21 -4.43
N TYR A 228 -40.54 -11.52 -3.17
CA TYR A 228 -40.48 -12.88 -2.66
C TYR A 228 -41.79 -13.65 -2.89
N LEU A 229 -42.92 -13.10 -2.45
CA LEU A 229 -44.23 -13.74 -2.58
C LEU A 229 -44.69 -13.90 -4.03
N THR A 230 -44.33 -12.95 -4.90
CA THR A 230 -44.57 -13.09 -6.34
C THR A 230 -43.81 -14.30 -6.90
N ASN A 231 -42.54 -14.45 -6.52
CA ASN A 231 -41.68 -15.53 -7.02
C ASN A 231 -42.11 -16.92 -6.54
N ILE A 232 -42.65 -17.04 -5.32
CA ILE A 232 -43.21 -18.31 -4.82
C ILE A 232 -44.70 -18.50 -5.14
N SER A 233 -45.30 -17.62 -5.94
CA SER A 233 -46.73 -17.65 -6.30
C SER A 233 -47.69 -17.60 -5.11
N ARG A 234 -47.38 -16.78 -4.09
CA ARG A 234 -48.16 -16.60 -2.84
C ARG A 234 -48.46 -15.12 -2.52
N TYR A 235 -48.65 -14.30 -3.54
CA TYR A 235 -48.86 -12.85 -3.38
C TYR A 235 -50.09 -12.50 -2.52
N GLU A 236 -51.09 -13.39 -2.46
CA GLU A 236 -52.28 -13.24 -1.62
C GLU A 236 -51.97 -13.12 -0.12
N MET A 237 -50.78 -13.56 0.32
CA MET A 237 -50.36 -13.51 1.71
C MET A 237 -49.78 -12.15 2.12
N LEU A 238 -49.53 -11.24 1.17
CA LEU A 238 -48.87 -9.96 1.43
C LEU A 238 -49.56 -9.14 2.54
N PRO A 239 -50.90 -8.95 2.56
CA PRO A 239 -51.55 -8.15 3.61
C PRO A 239 -51.35 -8.73 5.01
N GLN A 240 -51.28 -10.05 5.13
CA GLN A 240 -51.02 -10.73 6.41
C GLN A 240 -49.57 -10.54 6.87
N LEU A 241 -48.64 -10.46 5.92
CA LEU A 241 -47.20 -10.38 6.19
C LEU A 241 -46.70 -8.94 6.39
N THR A 242 -47.51 -7.92 6.12
CA THR A 242 -47.14 -6.50 6.25
C THR A 242 -47.65 -5.85 7.54
N ILE A 243 -47.73 -6.60 8.64
CA ILE A 243 -48.10 -6.10 9.98
C ILE A 243 -46.83 -5.97 10.83
N ARG A 244 -46.35 -4.74 11.05
CA ARG A 244 -45.02 -4.45 11.63
C ARG A 244 -44.84 -5.04 13.03
N GLU A 245 -45.89 -5.00 13.84
CA GLU A 245 -45.87 -5.42 15.24
C GLU A 245 -45.64 -6.92 15.41
N GLN A 246 -45.85 -7.71 14.35
CA GLN A 246 -45.62 -9.15 14.37
C GLN A 246 -44.16 -9.51 14.06
N TRP A 247 -43.40 -8.57 13.45
CA TRP A 247 -42.03 -8.81 13.04
C TRP A 247 -41.03 -8.43 14.11
N GLN A 248 -39.99 -9.22 14.17
CA GLN A 248 -38.85 -9.07 15.06
C GLN A 248 -37.56 -9.10 14.23
N LEU A 249 -36.51 -8.46 14.75
CA LEU A 249 -35.21 -8.39 14.09
C LEU A 249 -34.10 -8.80 15.06
N ILE A 250 -33.34 -9.81 14.67
CA ILE A 250 -32.05 -10.15 15.26
C ILE A 250 -30.93 -9.58 14.40
N GLN A 251 -29.95 -8.94 15.02
CA GLN A 251 -28.77 -8.41 14.36
C GLN A 251 -27.51 -8.85 15.09
N ALA A 252 -26.43 -9.10 14.33
CA ALA A 252 -25.12 -9.37 14.90
C ALA A 252 -24.65 -8.20 15.79
N ARG A 253 -24.03 -8.52 16.92
CA ARG A 253 -23.29 -7.55 17.73
C ARG A 253 -21.99 -7.16 17.05
N SER A 254 -21.67 -5.87 17.07
CA SER A 254 -20.39 -5.37 16.58
C SER A 254 -19.21 -5.93 17.40
N PRO A 255 -17.98 -5.95 16.87
CA PRO A 255 -16.80 -6.37 17.62
C PRO A 255 -16.62 -5.65 18.96
N PHE A 256 -17.03 -4.38 19.06
CA PHE A 256 -16.96 -3.57 20.28
C PHE A 256 -18.12 -3.85 21.26
N GLU A 257 -19.26 -4.34 20.75
CA GLU A 257 -20.45 -4.69 21.55
C GLU A 257 -20.41 -6.12 22.10
N ARG A 258 -19.50 -6.94 21.58
CA ARG A 258 -19.23 -8.26 22.15
C ARG A 258 -18.55 -8.04 23.49
N HIS A 259 -19.30 -8.27 24.56
CA HIS A 259 -18.68 -8.49 25.86
C HIS A 259 -17.78 -9.70 25.71
N THR A 260 -16.48 -9.43 25.58
CA THR A 260 -15.46 -10.44 25.76
C THR A 260 -15.61 -10.85 27.22
N GLN A 261 -16.26 -11.98 27.45
CA GLN A 261 -16.00 -12.68 28.71
C GLN A 261 -14.49 -12.77 28.82
N ALA A 262 -13.96 -12.41 29.99
CA ALA A 262 -12.57 -12.65 30.31
C ALA A 262 -12.25 -14.07 29.86
N ARG A 263 -11.32 -14.20 28.90
CA ARG A 263 -10.93 -15.51 28.39
C ARG A 263 -10.48 -16.30 29.61
N ILE A 264 -11.25 -17.32 29.97
CA ILE A 264 -10.84 -18.25 31.02
C ILE A 264 -9.54 -18.86 30.57
N SER A 265 -8.52 -18.83 31.43
CA SER A 265 -7.27 -19.50 31.12
C SER A 265 -7.57 -20.98 30.86
N MET A 266 -6.78 -21.66 30.01
CA MET A 266 -7.00 -23.09 29.79
C MET A 266 -6.96 -23.88 31.11
N LYS A 267 -6.19 -23.42 32.09
CA LYS A 267 -6.16 -23.95 33.46
C LYS A 267 -7.51 -23.77 34.17
N ASP A 268 -8.10 -22.59 34.09
CA ASP A 268 -9.41 -22.31 34.71
C ASP A 268 -10.55 -22.99 33.96
N PHE A 269 -10.49 -23.09 32.63
CA PHE A 269 -11.42 -23.88 31.83
C PHE A 269 -11.34 -25.37 32.20
N HIS A 270 -10.12 -25.93 32.27
CA HIS A 270 -9.92 -27.32 32.65
C HIS A 270 -10.48 -27.60 34.04
N LYS A 271 -10.18 -26.73 35.02
CA LYS A 271 -10.67 -26.90 36.40
C LYS A 271 -12.17 -26.68 36.55
N SER A 272 -12.73 -25.67 35.88
CA SER A 272 -14.09 -25.17 36.16
C SER A 272 -15.15 -25.76 35.25
N VAL A 273 -14.74 -26.27 34.08
CA VAL A 273 -15.62 -26.88 33.08
C VAL A 273 -15.24 -28.34 32.87
N TRP A 274 -14.01 -28.65 32.47
CA TRP A 274 -13.62 -30.01 32.07
C TRP A 274 -13.65 -31.01 33.23
N ASP A 275 -12.90 -30.75 34.30
CA ASP A 275 -12.83 -31.61 35.49
C ASP A 275 -14.17 -31.67 36.23
N LYS A 276 -14.99 -30.62 36.09
CA LYS A 276 -16.32 -30.54 36.69
C LYS A 276 -17.33 -31.41 35.94
N GLU A 277 -17.34 -31.36 34.62
CA GLU A 277 -18.31 -32.08 33.79
C GLU A 277 -17.88 -33.54 33.53
N LEU A 278 -16.58 -33.79 33.39
CA LEU A 278 -16.05 -35.10 33.00
C LEU A 278 -15.32 -35.83 34.15
N GLY A 279 -15.09 -35.17 35.28
CA GLY A 279 -14.20 -35.67 36.34
C GLY A 279 -12.72 -35.35 36.06
N LYS A 280 -11.90 -35.33 37.12
CA LYS A 280 -10.43 -35.14 36.99
C LYS A 280 -9.86 -36.25 36.11
N GLY A 281 -9.26 -35.88 34.98
CA GLY A 281 -8.73 -36.82 33.98
C GLY A 281 -9.71 -37.20 32.87
N GLY A 282 -10.90 -36.59 32.82
CA GLY A 282 -11.92 -36.83 31.78
C GLY A 282 -12.78 -38.07 32.04
N ILE A 283 -13.54 -38.50 31.02
CA ILE A 283 -14.54 -39.60 31.07
C ILE A 283 -13.99 -40.93 31.62
N VAL A 284 -12.68 -41.14 31.54
CA VAL A 284 -11.97 -42.34 32.05
C VAL A 284 -10.85 -41.99 33.04
N GLY A 285 -10.91 -40.79 33.64
CA GLY A 285 -9.88 -40.28 34.53
C GLY A 285 -9.69 -41.11 35.81
N ASP A 286 -10.72 -41.82 36.23
CA ASP A 286 -10.71 -42.82 37.31
C ASP A 286 -9.95 -44.10 36.95
N LEU A 287 -9.79 -44.39 35.64
CA LEU A 287 -9.07 -45.55 35.12
C LEU A 287 -7.63 -45.22 34.68
N MET A 288 -7.25 -43.94 34.68
CA MET A 288 -5.89 -43.50 34.34
C MET A 288 -5.03 -43.31 35.59
N THR A 289 -4.19 -44.32 35.89
CA THR A 289 -3.14 -44.24 36.93
C THR A 289 -1.79 -43.79 36.38
N LEU A 290 -1.69 -43.54 35.07
CA LEU A 290 -0.48 -43.08 34.39
C LEU A 290 -0.33 -41.57 34.55
N ASP A 291 0.89 -41.13 34.89
CA ASP A 291 1.26 -39.72 34.88
C ASP A 291 1.09 -39.13 33.47
N SER A 292 0.12 -38.22 33.35
CA SER A 292 -0.20 -37.50 32.11
C SER A 292 0.41 -36.10 32.07
N SER A 293 1.30 -35.76 33.02
CA SER A 293 2.09 -34.55 32.90
C SER A 293 2.84 -34.60 31.57
N PRO A 294 2.82 -33.51 30.79
CA PRO A 294 3.52 -33.49 29.51
C PRO A 294 5.00 -33.77 29.79
N ILE A 295 5.51 -34.87 29.23
CA ILE A 295 6.95 -35.11 29.17
C ILE A 295 7.55 -33.88 28.46
N PRO A 296 8.47 -33.12 29.09
CA PRO A 296 8.96 -31.87 28.53
C PRO A 296 9.88 -32.17 27.36
N LEU A 297 9.29 -32.41 26.18
CA LEU A 297 9.97 -32.44 24.89
C LEU A 297 10.10 -31.04 24.29
N ILE A 298 9.38 -30.06 24.86
CA ILE A 298 9.46 -28.66 24.44
C ILE A 298 10.51 -27.97 25.29
N SER A 299 11.64 -27.64 24.69
CA SER A 299 12.72 -26.96 25.37
C SER A 299 12.45 -25.45 25.52
N THR A 300 12.69 -24.95 26.73
CA THR A 300 12.71 -23.51 27.09
C THR A 300 14.07 -23.16 27.70
N GLY A 301 14.27 -21.89 28.07
CA GLY A 301 15.52 -21.42 28.68
C GLY A 301 16.71 -21.68 27.77
N ASP A 302 17.77 -22.25 28.32
CA ASP A 302 19.03 -22.52 27.60
C ASP A 302 18.92 -23.71 26.63
N LEU A 303 17.90 -24.55 26.76
CA LEU A 303 17.74 -25.76 25.94
C LEU A 303 16.98 -25.49 24.63
N ARG A 304 16.46 -24.28 24.44
CA ARG A 304 15.74 -23.91 23.21
C ARG A 304 16.72 -23.76 22.06
N ARG A 305 16.39 -24.31 20.89
CA ARG A 305 17.22 -24.14 19.68
C ARG A 305 17.18 -22.71 19.14
N TRP A 306 16.04 -22.04 19.30
CA TRP A 306 15.72 -20.80 18.62
C TRP A 306 15.32 -19.70 19.60
N ILE A 307 15.88 -18.51 19.41
CA ILE A 307 15.68 -17.34 20.26
C ILE A 307 15.08 -16.21 19.41
N PRO A 308 13.87 -15.74 19.71
CA PRO A 308 13.34 -14.54 19.05
C PRO A 308 14.01 -13.30 19.63
N VAL A 309 14.57 -12.47 18.75
CA VAL A 309 15.24 -11.21 19.09
C VAL A 309 14.42 -10.05 18.52
N TRP A 310 14.20 -9.03 19.35
CA TRP A 310 13.51 -7.81 18.97
C TRP A 310 14.50 -6.81 18.34
N GLU A 311 14.59 -6.80 17.03
CA GLU A 311 15.58 -6.02 16.25
C GLU A 311 15.05 -4.65 15.81
N ASN A 312 14.33 -3.96 16.70
CA ASN A 312 13.76 -2.65 16.40
C ASN A 312 14.85 -1.64 15.98
N GLN A 313 14.74 -1.05 14.77
CA GLN A 313 15.73 -0.14 14.16
C GLN A 313 17.15 -0.68 13.99
N LYS A 314 17.35 -1.99 14.09
CA LYS A 314 18.64 -2.59 13.71
C LYS A 314 18.94 -2.39 12.22
N HIS A 315 17.88 -2.22 11.42
CA HIS A 315 17.91 -2.08 9.97
C HIS A 315 17.16 -0.81 9.51
N ALA A 316 17.60 -0.22 8.41
CA ALA A 316 16.88 0.89 7.79
C ALA A 316 15.62 0.38 7.06
N PRO A 317 14.48 1.06 7.18
CA PRO A 317 13.34 0.84 6.30
C PRO A 317 13.72 1.09 4.84
N PRO A 318 13.09 0.42 3.86
CA PRO A 318 13.45 0.58 2.45
C PRO A 318 13.28 2.01 1.94
N CYS A 319 12.27 2.74 2.42
CA CYS A 319 12.07 4.14 2.04
C CYS A 319 13.19 5.08 2.53
N GLN A 320 13.80 4.78 3.68
CA GLN A 320 14.95 5.54 4.20
C GLN A 320 16.23 5.14 3.47
N ALA A 321 16.45 3.83 3.25
CA ALA A 321 17.60 3.32 2.51
C ALA A 321 17.62 3.80 1.05
N SER A 322 16.47 3.96 0.41
CA SER A 322 16.37 4.52 -0.95
C SER A 322 16.45 6.05 -0.99
N CYS A 323 16.44 6.74 0.15
CA CYS A 323 16.57 8.20 0.21
C CYS A 323 18.07 8.56 0.31
N PRO A 324 18.68 9.21 -0.69
CA PRO A 324 20.10 9.58 -0.62
C PRO A 324 20.41 10.53 0.55
N THR A 325 19.42 11.29 0.99
CA THR A 325 19.51 12.16 2.18
C THR A 325 19.37 11.39 3.49
N GLY A 326 18.87 10.15 3.47
CA GLY A 326 18.67 9.31 4.66
C GLY A 326 17.52 9.73 5.57
N ILE A 327 16.52 10.45 5.05
CA ILE A 327 15.37 10.93 5.84
C ILE A 327 14.55 9.74 6.36
N PRO A 328 14.26 9.64 7.67
CA PRO A 328 13.50 8.53 8.24
C PRO A 328 12.00 8.72 7.96
N VAL A 329 11.58 8.35 6.75
CA VAL A 329 10.18 8.51 6.31
C VAL A 329 9.19 7.79 7.23
N HIS A 330 9.55 6.59 7.70
CA HIS A 330 8.72 5.81 8.62
C HIS A 330 8.49 6.51 9.96
N GLU A 331 9.49 7.23 10.45
CA GLU A 331 9.46 7.93 11.74
C GLU A 331 8.56 9.16 11.66
N ARG A 332 8.59 9.87 10.54
CA ARG A 332 7.61 10.93 10.25
C ARG A 332 6.19 10.39 10.30
N TRP A 333 5.94 9.22 9.70
CA TRP A 333 4.63 8.59 9.78
C TRP A 333 4.28 8.07 11.19
N ARG A 334 5.27 7.70 12.01
CA ARG A 334 5.04 7.38 13.44
C ARG A 334 4.53 8.60 14.19
N LEU A 335 5.21 9.73 14.06
CA LEU A 335 4.83 10.99 14.69
C LEU A 335 3.40 11.40 14.27
N VAL A 336 3.04 11.24 13.00
CA VAL A 336 1.66 11.49 12.54
C VAL A 336 0.64 10.56 13.22
N ARG A 337 0.93 9.25 13.36
CA ARG A 337 0.05 8.31 14.09
C ARG A 337 -0.12 8.68 15.57
N GLU A 338 0.88 9.32 16.16
CA GLU A 338 0.85 9.83 17.54
C GLU A 338 0.15 11.19 17.66
N GLY A 339 -0.35 11.75 16.56
CA GLY A 339 -0.96 13.08 16.53
C GLY A 339 0.06 14.24 16.54
N ARG A 340 1.36 13.95 16.43
CA ARG A 340 2.47 14.92 16.47
C ARG A 340 2.87 15.34 15.05
N ILE A 341 1.93 15.92 14.31
CA ILE A 341 2.11 16.25 12.88
C ILE A 341 3.19 17.31 12.68
N ASP A 342 3.23 18.35 13.53
CA ASP A 342 4.21 19.43 13.43
C ASP A 342 5.65 18.89 13.58
N GLU A 343 5.88 18.01 14.56
CA GLU A 343 7.17 17.35 14.73
C GLU A 343 7.54 16.45 13.55
N ALA A 344 6.55 15.79 12.92
CA ALA A 344 6.77 15.01 11.71
C ALA A 344 7.22 15.87 10.51
N ILE A 345 6.74 17.12 10.45
CA ILE A 345 7.12 18.11 9.45
C ILE A 345 8.52 18.63 9.76
N ASP A 346 8.74 19.10 10.99
CA ASP A 346 10.00 19.70 11.47
C ASP A 346 11.18 18.74 11.40
N LEU A 347 10.95 17.45 11.63
CA LEU A 347 12.00 16.41 11.56
C LEU A 347 12.78 16.45 10.24
N ALA A 348 12.16 16.88 9.14
CA ALA A 348 12.85 16.96 7.85
C ALA A 348 14.00 17.99 7.86
N LEU A 349 13.92 19.05 8.68
CA LEU A 349 14.95 20.10 8.76
C LEU A 349 16.27 19.60 9.38
N ALA A 350 16.24 18.55 10.20
CA ALA A 350 17.45 17.89 10.68
C ALA A 350 18.22 17.18 9.54
N TYR A 351 17.57 16.96 8.40
CA TYR A 351 18.13 16.21 7.27
C TYR A 351 18.36 17.07 6.04
N THR A 352 17.48 18.02 5.76
CA THR A 352 17.58 18.86 4.55
C THR A 352 17.19 20.31 4.85
N PRO A 353 17.87 21.30 4.28
CA PRO A 353 17.43 22.69 4.29
C PRO A 353 16.25 22.97 3.35
N PHE A 354 15.93 22.03 2.45
CA PHE A 354 14.91 22.16 1.40
C PHE A 354 13.78 21.11 1.47
N PRO A 355 13.14 20.86 2.62
CA PRO A 355 12.09 19.86 2.72
C PRO A 355 10.87 20.16 1.82
N ALA A 356 10.51 21.42 1.60
CA ALA A 356 9.40 21.77 0.72
C ALA A 356 9.81 21.73 -0.74
N THR A 357 10.82 22.50 -1.14
CA THR A 357 11.24 22.60 -2.54
C THR A 357 11.70 21.25 -3.10
N VAL A 358 12.52 20.51 -2.36
CA VAL A 358 13.04 19.23 -2.85
C VAL A 358 12.09 18.08 -2.55
N CYS A 359 11.73 17.82 -1.30
CA CYS A 359 10.92 16.64 -0.98
C CYS A 359 9.44 16.78 -1.38
N GLY A 360 8.91 18.01 -1.48
CA GLY A 360 7.52 18.26 -1.89
C GLY A 360 7.32 18.32 -3.41
N TYR A 361 8.28 18.86 -4.16
CA TYR A 361 8.12 19.19 -5.59
C TYR A 361 9.13 18.50 -6.51
N LEU A 362 10.43 18.61 -6.25
CA LEU A 362 11.46 18.25 -7.23
C LEU A 362 11.98 16.82 -7.16
N CYS A 363 11.91 16.19 -5.99
CA CYS A 363 12.40 14.83 -5.81
C CYS A 363 11.56 13.85 -6.65
N PRO A 364 12.21 12.88 -7.34
CA PRO A 364 11.48 11.78 -8.00
C PRO A 364 10.86 10.79 -6.99
N ASN A 365 11.05 11.02 -5.68
CA ASN A 365 10.51 10.27 -4.56
C ASN A 365 10.99 8.81 -4.56
N LEU A 366 12.32 8.63 -4.60
CA LEU A 366 12.97 7.32 -4.50
C LEU A 366 12.50 6.53 -3.25
N CYS A 367 12.16 7.23 -2.16
CA CYS A 367 11.56 6.64 -0.97
C CYS A 367 10.16 6.01 -1.21
N MET A 368 9.36 6.60 -2.11
CA MET A 368 8.07 6.04 -2.53
C MET A 368 8.26 4.88 -3.51
N GLN A 369 9.25 4.97 -4.40
CA GLN A 369 9.62 3.88 -5.31
C GLN A 369 10.16 2.66 -4.55
N GLY A 370 10.97 2.91 -3.51
CA GLY A 370 11.51 1.89 -2.62
C GLY A 370 10.52 1.38 -1.57
N CYS A 371 9.29 1.90 -1.51
CA CYS A 371 8.30 1.49 -0.52
C CYS A 371 7.90 0.02 -0.72
N THR A 372 7.97 -0.80 0.33
CA THR A 372 7.61 -2.23 0.30
C THR A 372 6.18 -2.48 -0.21
N ARG A 373 5.28 -1.52 -0.07
CA ARG A 373 3.90 -1.60 -0.58
C ARG A 373 3.83 -1.90 -2.09
N ASN A 374 4.82 -1.44 -2.85
CA ASN A 374 4.91 -1.70 -4.29
C ASN A 374 5.04 -3.20 -4.61
N ASP A 375 5.64 -4.01 -3.72
CA ASP A 375 5.90 -5.43 -3.95
C ASP A 375 4.60 -6.25 -4.13
N GLN A 376 3.46 -5.73 -3.68
CA GLN A 376 2.13 -6.36 -3.81
C GLN A 376 1.16 -5.46 -4.61
N GLY A 377 1.67 -4.57 -5.44
CA GLY A 377 0.86 -3.66 -6.27
C GLY A 377 0.05 -2.63 -5.48
N MET A 378 0.37 -2.41 -4.20
CA MET A 378 -0.30 -1.38 -3.40
C MET A 378 0.32 -0.01 -3.63
N LYS A 379 -0.49 1.05 -3.57
CA LYS A 379 0.00 2.42 -3.72
C LYS A 379 0.98 2.77 -2.58
N PRO A 380 2.16 3.33 -2.86
CA PRO A 380 3.12 3.73 -1.83
C PRO A 380 2.60 4.93 -1.03
N VAL A 381 3.03 5.04 0.24
CA VAL A 381 2.66 6.17 1.10
C VAL A 381 3.20 7.48 0.55
N ASN A 382 2.32 8.50 0.44
CA ASN A 382 2.63 9.72 -0.27
C ASN A 382 3.34 10.75 0.62
N ILE A 383 4.68 10.67 0.66
CA ILE A 383 5.49 11.58 1.49
C ILE A 383 5.51 13.03 0.99
N LYS A 384 5.10 13.29 -0.26
CA LYS A 384 5.04 14.66 -0.81
C LYS A 384 4.11 15.55 0.00
N ILE A 385 3.09 15.00 0.66
CA ILE A 385 2.15 15.75 1.49
C ILE A 385 2.91 16.43 2.64
N LEU A 386 3.71 15.67 3.39
CA LEU A 386 4.52 16.24 4.46
C LEU A 386 5.64 17.15 3.92
N GLY A 387 6.20 16.82 2.74
CA GLY A 387 7.16 17.70 2.05
C GLY A 387 6.56 19.09 1.79
N LYS A 388 5.40 19.16 1.12
CA LYS A 388 4.71 20.42 0.81
C LYS A 388 4.31 21.22 2.05
N GLN A 389 3.95 20.56 3.14
CA GLN A 389 3.63 21.19 4.42
C GLN A 389 4.88 21.71 5.18
N SER A 390 6.09 21.34 4.75
CA SER A 390 7.34 21.77 5.41
C SER A 390 7.72 23.23 5.16
N LEU A 391 6.88 23.99 4.46
CA LEU A 391 7.00 25.44 4.38
C LEU A 391 6.80 26.08 5.76
N ASP A 392 5.91 25.50 6.57
CA ASP A 392 5.61 25.93 7.93
C ASP A 392 6.50 25.23 8.98
N ALA A 393 7.61 24.60 8.55
CA ALA A 393 8.48 23.85 9.45
C ALA A 393 9.32 24.78 10.35
N HIS A 394 9.39 24.45 11.63
CA HIS A 394 10.08 25.20 12.67
C HIS A 394 11.42 24.56 12.98
N LEU A 395 12.48 25.37 12.99
CA LEU A 395 13.79 24.92 13.43
C LEU A 395 13.90 25.02 14.95
N SER A 396 14.52 24.00 15.57
CA SER A 396 14.97 24.09 16.96
C SER A 396 16.00 25.22 17.14
N ALA A 397 16.14 25.70 18.39
CA ALA A 397 17.12 26.71 18.73
C ALA A 397 18.53 26.25 18.36
N LEU A 398 19.27 27.13 17.67
CA LEU A 398 20.62 26.83 17.22
C LEU A 398 21.59 26.79 18.42
N PRO A 399 22.51 25.80 18.47
CA PRO A 399 23.53 25.77 19.51
C PRO A 399 24.54 26.91 19.36
N GLN A 400 25.25 27.19 20.46
CA GLN A 400 26.37 28.14 20.49
C GLN A 400 27.50 27.66 19.56
N LEU A 401 28.21 28.62 18.97
CA LEU A 401 29.36 28.33 18.12
C LEU A 401 30.51 27.74 18.94
N SER A 402 31.06 26.64 18.43
CA SER A 402 32.20 25.88 18.96
C SER A 402 33.56 26.56 18.70
N GLY A 403 33.60 27.60 17.88
CA GLY A 403 34.83 28.25 17.40
C GLY A 403 35.49 27.57 16.21
N LYS A 404 34.97 26.42 15.75
CA LYS A 404 35.42 25.75 14.52
C LYS A 404 34.80 26.38 13.28
N ARG A 405 35.62 26.63 12.26
CA ARG A 405 35.22 27.34 11.03
C ARG A 405 35.46 26.49 9.79
N VAL A 406 34.47 26.42 8.92
CA VAL A 406 34.52 25.68 7.66
C VAL A 406 34.21 26.60 6.48
N ALA A 407 35.09 26.65 5.49
CA ALA A 407 34.83 27.34 4.23
C ALA A 407 34.10 26.41 3.26
N VAL A 408 33.05 26.91 2.62
CA VAL A 408 32.22 26.16 1.67
C VAL A 408 32.23 26.89 0.33
N ILE A 409 32.87 26.32 -0.68
CA ILE A 409 33.01 26.89 -2.02
C ILE A 409 31.83 26.41 -2.88
N GLY A 410 30.83 27.26 -3.04
CA GLY A 410 29.60 27.00 -3.80
C GLY A 410 28.37 26.97 -2.90
N GLY A 411 27.49 27.96 -3.04
CA GLY A 411 26.18 28.12 -2.44
C GLY A 411 25.04 27.44 -3.20
N GLY A 412 25.32 26.32 -3.87
CA GLY A 412 24.31 25.40 -4.40
C GLY A 412 23.73 24.48 -3.32
N VAL A 413 22.85 23.55 -3.72
CA VAL A 413 22.18 22.64 -2.76
C VAL A 413 23.13 21.80 -1.91
N ALA A 414 24.28 21.36 -2.46
CA ALA A 414 25.28 20.60 -1.73
C ALA A 414 25.98 21.45 -0.65
N GLY A 415 26.46 22.63 -1.04
CA GLY A 415 27.14 23.55 -0.13
C GLY A 415 26.22 24.10 0.96
N ILE A 416 24.98 24.42 0.60
CA ILE A 416 23.96 24.81 1.59
C ILE A 416 23.68 23.65 2.55
N SER A 417 23.58 22.40 2.05
CA SER A 417 23.36 21.22 2.92
C SER A 417 24.48 21.03 3.94
N VAL A 418 25.75 21.05 3.53
CA VAL A 418 26.88 20.88 4.47
C VAL A 418 26.93 22.05 5.47
N ALA A 419 26.76 23.29 5.02
CA ALA A 419 26.77 24.46 5.89
C ALA A 419 25.61 24.43 6.90
N TRP A 420 24.42 24.05 6.45
CA TRP A 420 23.23 23.86 7.29
C TRP A 420 23.45 22.83 8.39
N GLN A 421 24.02 21.67 8.04
CA GLN A 421 24.29 20.59 9.00
C GLN A 421 25.35 21.01 10.02
N LEU A 422 26.43 21.65 9.58
CA LEU A 422 27.47 22.18 10.47
C LEU A 422 26.92 23.24 11.43
N ARG A 423 26.12 24.19 10.91
CA ARG A 423 25.52 25.26 11.71
C ARG A 423 24.56 24.75 12.78
N GLN A 424 23.72 23.77 12.43
CA GLN A 424 22.79 23.14 13.39
C GLN A 424 23.51 22.37 14.51
N ASN A 425 24.78 21.99 14.31
CA ASN A 425 25.61 21.32 15.31
C ASN A 425 26.62 22.26 15.99
N GLY A 426 26.51 23.58 15.77
CA GLY A 426 27.31 24.58 16.48
C GLY A 426 28.67 24.87 15.85
N HIS A 427 28.86 24.56 14.57
CA HIS A 427 30.05 24.95 13.83
C HIS A 427 29.75 26.13 12.90
N GLU A 428 30.76 26.98 12.68
CA GLU A 428 30.62 28.10 11.76
C GLU A 428 30.89 27.65 10.32
N ALA A 429 29.96 27.92 9.41
CA ALA A 429 30.09 27.59 8.00
C ALA A 429 29.96 28.87 7.18
N ILE A 430 30.97 29.16 6.36
CA ILE A 430 31.08 30.38 5.56
C ILE A 430 30.99 29.98 4.10
N ILE A 431 30.01 30.51 3.37
CA ILE A 431 29.79 30.16 1.96
C ILE A 431 30.42 31.21 1.06
N PHE A 432 31.22 30.77 0.09
CA PHE A 432 31.75 31.57 -1.02
C PHE A 432 31.09 31.12 -2.32
N ASP A 433 30.38 32.00 -3.02
CA ASP A 433 29.72 31.66 -4.30
C ASP A 433 30.01 32.72 -5.37
N ARG A 434 30.16 32.28 -6.62
CA ARG A 434 30.40 33.15 -7.78
C ARG A 434 29.14 33.92 -8.23
N ASN A 435 27.97 33.39 -7.94
CA ASN A 435 26.69 34.00 -8.31
C ASN A 435 26.35 35.13 -7.35
N ASN A 436 25.42 35.98 -7.77
CA ASN A 436 24.88 37.08 -6.96
C ASN A 436 23.82 36.63 -5.94
N GLN A 437 23.44 35.34 -5.91
CA GLN A 437 22.42 34.78 -5.02
C GLN A 437 22.70 33.31 -4.69
N LEU A 438 22.30 32.88 -3.49
CA LEU A 438 22.31 31.48 -3.06
C LEU A 438 21.28 30.64 -3.81
N GLY A 439 21.56 29.34 -3.94
CA GLY A 439 20.68 28.33 -4.51
C GLY A 439 21.27 27.59 -5.71
N GLY A 440 22.34 28.13 -6.33
CA GLY A 440 22.98 27.51 -7.49
C GLY A 440 21.97 27.15 -8.60
N LYS A 441 22.13 25.97 -9.22
CA LYS A 441 21.22 25.49 -10.28
C LYS A 441 19.75 25.42 -9.86
N LEU A 442 19.48 25.15 -8.58
CA LEU A 442 18.11 25.08 -8.06
C LEU A 442 17.38 26.42 -8.26
N LEU A 443 18.08 27.53 -8.03
CA LEU A 443 17.52 28.86 -8.27
C LEU A 443 17.66 29.29 -9.73
N SER A 444 18.83 29.10 -10.35
CA SER A 444 19.12 29.71 -11.66
C SER A 444 18.60 28.94 -12.87
N VAL A 445 18.43 27.61 -12.78
CA VAL A 445 18.16 26.75 -13.94
C VAL A 445 16.78 26.10 -13.87
N ILE A 446 16.36 25.63 -12.69
CA ILE A 446 15.11 24.87 -12.58
C ILE A 446 13.90 25.74 -12.92
N PRO A 447 13.02 25.32 -13.85
CA PRO A 447 11.87 26.11 -14.29
C PRO A 447 10.83 26.41 -13.20
N ASN A 448 10.18 27.57 -13.31
CA ASN A 448 9.07 27.97 -12.42
C ASN A 448 7.80 27.13 -12.64
N THR A 449 7.69 26.45 -13.78
CA THR A 449 6.63 25.48 -14.06
C THR A 449 6.72 24.24 -13.17
N ARG A 450 7.92 23.91 -12.66
CA ARG A 450 8.14 22.76 -11.78
C ARG A 450 7.88 23.08 -10.31
N ILE A 451 8.24 24.28 -9.87
CA ILE A 451 8.06 24.72 -8.48
C ILE A 451 7.54 26.15 -8.44
N PRO A 452 6.56 26.46 -7.56
CA PRO A 452 6.20 27.83 -7.28
C PRO A 452 7.41 28.62 -6.72
N PRO A 453 7.78 29.79 -7.29
CA PRO A 453 8.95 30.58 -6.86
C PRO A 453 8.96 30.91 -5.36
N LYS A 454 7.79 31.28 -4.83
CA LYS A 454 7.59 31.64 -3.43
C LYS A 454 8.06 30.56 -2.45
N ILE A 455 7.95 29.28 -2.82
CA ILE A 455 8.35 28.16 -1.95
C ILE A 455 9.88 28.15 -1.79
N LEU A 456 10.61 28.26 -2.90
CA LEU A 456 12.07 28.32 -2.87
C LEU A 456 12.57 29.58 -2.17
N GLU A 457 11.97 30.73 -2.45
CA GLU A 457 12.32 32.00 -1.79
C GLU A 457 12.20 31.90 -0.26
N THR A 458 11.10 31.34 0.23
CA THR A 458 10.86 31.16 1.66
C THR A 458 11.92 30.26 2.31
N GLU A 459 12.28 29.13 1.67
CA GLU A 459 13.32 28.25 2.21
C GLU A 459 14.71 28.91 2.16
N LEU A 460 15.02 29.66 1.10
CA LEU A 460 16.27 30.41 0.98
C LEU A 460 16.37 31.53 2.03
N ASP A 461 15.26 32.19 2.36
CA ASP A 461 15.25 33.21 3.41
C ASP A 461 15.52 32.61 4.78
N ARG A 462 14.90 31.46 5.09
CA ARG A 462 15.23 30.67 6.29
C ARG A 462 16.71 30.30 6.31
N ILE A 463 17.27 29.86 5.17
CA ILE A 463 18.70 29.53 5.06
C ILE A 463 19.58 30.75 5.35
N ARG A 464 19.27 31.93 4.81
CA ARG A 464 20.02 33.17 5.06
C ARG A 464 20.01 33.60 6.53
N GLN A 465 18.91 33.37 7.23
CA GLN A 465 18.81 33.65 8.67
C GLN A 465 19.73 32.74 9.50
N ILE A 466 19.89 31.50 9.07
CA ILE A 466 20.67 30.48 9.81
C ILE A 466 22.15 30.53 9.43
N LEU A 467 22.45 30.85 8.17
CA LEU A 467 23.78 30.97 7.60
C LEU A 467 24.07 32.45 7.27
N PRO A 468 24.46 33.26 8.27
CA PRO A 468 24.64 34.71 8.06
C PRO A 468 25.90 35.05 7.26
N HIS A 469 26.91 34.19 7.22
CA HIS A 469 28.21 34.47 6.58
C HIS A 469 28.26 33.91 5.16
N VAL A 470 27.82 34.72 4.21
CA VAL A 470 27.76 34.37 2.78
C VAL A 470 28.43 35.46 1.95
N TYR A 471 29.49 35.10 1.24
CA TYR A 471 30.22 35.97 0.31
C TYR A 471 29.87 35.59 -1.13
N LEU A 472 29.09 36.45 -1.76
CA LEU A 472 28.62 36.29 -3.13
C LEU A 472 29.56 36.99 -4.11
N GLN A 473 29.44 36.67 -5.40
CA GLN A 473 30.29 37.22 -6.47
C GLN A 473 31.79 37.03 -6.22
N GLN A 474 32.16 35.88 -5.64
CA GLN A 474 33.54 35.49 -5.39
C GLN A 474 34.00 34.49 -6.45
N GLU A 475 34.88 34.92 -7.35
CA GLU A 475 35.64 34.02 -8.22
C GLU A 475 36.97 33.71 -7.55
N LEU A 476 37.10 32.50 -7.03
CA LEU A 476 38.30 32.08 -6.32
C LEU A 476 39.38 31.64 -7.30
N THR A 477 40.62 32.02 -7.02
CA THR A 477 41.81 31.50 -7.69
C THR A 477 42.41 30.33 -6.90
N GLN A 478 43.45 29.69 -7.45
CA GLN A 478 44.20 28.66 -6.74
C GLN A 478 44.80 29.21 -5.41
N ASP A 479 45.41 30.40 -5.47
CA ASP A 479 45.98 31.06 -4.29
C ASP A 479 44.91 31.34 -3.22
N ASP A 480 43.68 31.67 -3.63
CA ASP A 480 42.60 31.91 -2.67
C ASP A 480 42.14 30.62 -2.00
N THR A 481 42.05 29.51 -2.74
CA THR A 481 41.77 28.20 -2.17
C THR A 481 42.85 27.78 -1.17
N GLU A 482 44.13 28.01 -1.48
CA GLU A 482 45.25 27.73 -0.57
C GLU A 482 45.24 28.63 0.67
N LYS A 483 44.78 29.88 0.57
CA LYS A 483 44.56 30.71 1.76
C LYS A 483 43.42 30.17 2.61
N LEU A 484 42.32 29.73 1.99
CA LEU A 484 41.18 29.17 2.72
C LEU A 484 41.56 27.92 3.52
N THR A 485 42.46 27.07 3.02
CA THR A 485 42.94 25.90 3.78
C THR A 485 43.82 26.26 4.98
N HIS A 486 44.42 27.45 5.00
CA HIS A 486 45.15 27.96 6.17
C HIS A 486 44.24 28.70 7.16
N ASP A 487 43.24 29.43 6.66
CA ASP A 487 42.37 30.27 7.48
C ASP A 487 41.22 29.50 8.14
N PHE A 488 40.81 28.37 7.57
CA PHE A 488 39.69 27.55 8.05
C PHE A 488 40.17 26.18 8.53
N ASP A 489 39.44 25.58 9.48
CA ASP A 489 39.77 24.25 9.97
C ASP A 489 39.55 23.18 8.87
N MET A 490 38.59 23.41 7.97
CA MET A 490 38.25 22.54 6.83
C MET A 490 37.72 23.38 5.66
N VAL A 491 37.91 22.86 4.44
CA VAL A 491 37.33 23.43 3.21
C VAL A 491 36.44 22.39 2.52
N VAL A 492 35.27 22.82 2.04
CA VAL A 492 34.35 21.96 1.29
C VAL A 492 34.07 22.55 -0.09
N VAL A 493 34.44 21.81 -1.13
CA VAL A 493 34.22 22.17 -2.52
C VAL A 493 32.86 21.65 -2.99
N ALA A 494 31.95 22.56 -3.30
CA ALA A 494 30.58 22.32 -3.75
C ALA A 494 30.21 23.17 -4.98
N SER A 495 31.21 23.47 -5.83
CA SER A 495 31.10 24.39 -6.99
C SER A 495 30.17 23.89 -8.11
N GLY A 496 29.87 22.58 -8.11
CA GLY A 496 29.01 21.91 -9.08
C GLY A 496 29.60 21.81 -10.49
N ALA A 497 28.84 21.23 -11.42
CA ALA A 497 29.23 21.11 -12.83
C ALA A 497 28.46 22.10 -13.70
N GLN A 498 29.15 23.02 -14.37
CA GLN A 498 28.48 24.09 -15.15
C GLN A 498 29.08 24.28 -16.55
N MET A 499 30.20 23.63 -16.87
CA MET A 499 30.79 23.72 -18.20
C MET A 499 30.16 22.67 -19.12
N PRO A 500 29.52 23.05 -20.23
CA PRO A 500 28.85 22.10 -21.10
C PRO A 500 29.85 21.19 -21.80
N LYS A 501 29.56 19.90 -21.88
CA LYS A 501 30.33 18.98 -22.75
C LYS A 501 29.96 19.25 -24.21
N ILE A 502 30.96 19.61 -25.01
CA ILE A 502 30.78 19.87 -26.44
C ILE A 502 31.53 18.80 -27.23
N PRO A 503 30.84 18.01 -28.08
CA PRO A 503 31.46 16.99 -28.91
C PRO A 503 32.37 17.64 -29.98
N PRO A 504 33.34 16.91 -30.52
CA PRO A 504 34.24 17.41 -31.56
C PRO A 504 33.55 17.45 -32.94
N ILE A 505 32.54 18.31 -33.08
CA ILE A 505 31.80 18.58 -34.32
C ILE A 505 32.05 20.00 -34.82
N SER A 506 31.83 20.26 -36.11
CA SER A 506 31.87 21.62 -36.67
C SER A 506 30.53 22.35 -36.43
N GLY A 507 30.58 23.68 -36.38
CA GLY A 507 29.41 24.54 -36.14
C GLY A 507 29.00 24.68 -34.67
N LYS A 508 29.96 24.65 -33.75
CA LYS A 508 29.71 24.76 -32.30
C LYS A 508 29.11 26.11 -31.90
N GLU A 509 29.35 27.14 -32.69
CA GLU A 509 28.81 28.49 -32.56
C GLU A 509 27.28 28.56 -32.69
N TYR A 510 26.66 27.54 -33.30
CA TYR A 510 25.20 27.43 -33.41
C TYR A 510 24.56 26.69 -32.23
N LEU A 511 25.36 26.10 -31.34
CA LEU A 511 24.86 25.37 -30.17
C LEU A 511 24.60 26.32 -29.01
N ILE A 512 23.42 26.18 -28.41
CA ILE A 512 23.08 26.82 -27.14
C ILE A 512 23.22 25.78 -26.03
N PRO A 513 24.08 25.97 -25.03
CA PRO A 513 24.14 25.08 -23.88
C PRO A 513 22.82 25.03 -23.12
N ALA A 514 22.39 23.83 -22.69
CA ALA A 514 21.10 23.65 -22.02
C ALA A 514 20.92 24.50 -20.75
N LEU A 515 21.98 24.64 -19.93
CA LEU A 515 21.91 25.47 -18.72
C LEU A 515 21.74 26.96 -19.06
N ASP A 516 22.36 27.44 -20.14
CA ASP A 516 22.25 28.83 -20.58
C ASP A 516 20.86 29.09 -21.17
N PHE A 517 20.33 28.16 -21.96
CA PHE A 517 18.94 28.18 -22.44
C PHE A 517 17.97 28.29 -21.26
N LEU A 518 18.07 27.41 -20.28
CA LEU A 518 17.14 27.36 -19.15
C LEU A 518 17.21 28.62 -18.27
N ARG A 519 18.40 29.19 -18.05
CA ARG A 519 18.54 30.48 -17.34
C ARG A 519 17.81 31.61 -18.07
N GLN A 520 17.96 31.71 -19.39
CA GLN A 520 17.30 32.75 -20.17
C GLN A 520 15.79 32.48 -20.31
N ALA A 521 15.39 31.21 -20.47
CA ALA A 521 14.00 30.79 -20.52
C ALA A 521 13.26 31.14 -19.22
N LYS A 522 13.91 30.98 -18.07
CA LYS A 522 13.35 31.36 -16.77
C LYS A 522 13.07 32.87 -16.64
N LEU A 523 13.80 33.70 -17.40
CA LEU A 523 13.62 35.16 -17.48
C LEU A 523 12.73 35.58 -18.66
N ASP A 524 12.17 34.63 -19.41
CA ASP A 524 11.47 34.85 -20.68
C ASP A 524 12.26 35.71 -21.68
N ALA A 525 13.60 35.57 -21.67
CA ALA A 525 14.52 36.45 -22.38
C ALA A 525 15.10 35.82 -23.67
N ILE A 526 14.82 34.55 -23.94
CA ILE A 526 15.34 33.83 -25.11
C ILE A 526 14.28 33.70 -26.21
N ASP A 527 14.69 33.97 -27.45
CA ASP A 527 13.91 33.67 -28.65
C ASP A 527 14.18 32.23 -29.09
N VAL A 528 13.15 31.39 -28.99
CA VAL A 528 13.24 29.94 -29.20
C VAL A 528 13.00 29.52 -30.65
N GLY A 529 12.44 30.40 -31.51
CA GLY A 529 12.01 30.02 -32.85
C GLY A 529 10.82 29.05 -32.85
N LYS A 530 10.56 28.39 -33.99
CA LYS A 530 9.46 27.42 -34.15
C LYS A 530 9.93 25.97 -34.11
N ASN A 531 11.10 25.67 -34.69
CA ASN A 531 11.65 24.33 -34.81
C ASN A 531 12.93 24.22 -33.98
N ILE A 532 12.95 23.27 -33.05
CA ILE A 532 14.08 23.09 -32.13
C ILE A 532 14.57 21.64 -32.19
N VAL A 533 15.89 21.50 -32.27
CA VAL A 533 16.56 20.21 -32.07
C VAL A 533 17.39 20.27 -30.79
N ILE A 534 17.19 19.30 -29.90
CA ILE A 534 17.91 19.16 -28.64
C ILE A 534 18.82 17.92 -28.74
N ILE A 535 20.13 18.13 -28.68
CA ILE A 535 21.13 17.06 -28.69
C ILE A 535 21.34 16.58 -27.25
N GLY A 536 20.81 15.40 -26.93
CA GLY A 536 20.79 14.78 -25.61
C GLY A 536 19.39 14.72 -25.02
N ALA A 537 18.88 13.51 -24.76
CA ALA A 537 17.51 13.26 -24.35
C ALA A 537 17.36 12.84 -22.86
N GLY A 538 18.24 13.36 -21.99
CA GLY A 538 18.13 13.21 -20.53
C GLY A 538 17.11 14.16 -19.88
N ASN A 539 16.94 14.10 -18.56
CA ASN A 539 15.96 14.93 -17.82
C ASN A 539 16.12 16.45 -18.08
N VAL A 540 17.37 16.94 -18.17
CA VAL A 540 17.64 18.35 -18.51
C VAL A 540 17.15 18.68 -19.94
N GLY A 541 17.32 17.76 -20.88
CA GLY A 541 16.80 17.92 -22.24
C GLY A 541 15.27 17.96 -22.27
N CYS A 542 14.60 17.16 -21.43
CA CYS A 542 13.15 17.22 -21.26
C CYS A 542 12.69 18.56 -20.67
N ASP A 543 13.40 19.10 -19.66
CA ASP A 543 13.10 20.43 -19.11
C ASP A 543 13.28 21.53 -20.18
N VAL A 544 14.34 21.46 -21.00
CA VAL A 544 14.53 22.36 -22.17
C VAL A 544 13.34 22.25 -23.12
N ALA A 545 12.90 21.03 -23.44
CA ALA A 545 11.80 20.81 -24.37
C ALA A 545 10.48 21.41 -23.85
N THR A 546 10.14 21.16 -22.59
CA THR A 546 8.94 21.72 -21.96
C THR A 546 8.96 23.25 -21.95
N GLU A 547 10.11 23.86 -21.61
CA GLU A 547 10.24 25.32 -21.60
C GLU A 547 10.25 25.92 -23.01
N ALA A 548 10.81 25.22 -24.00
CA ALA A 548 10.73 25.62 -25.40
C ALA A 548 9.27 25.71 -25.89
N PHE A 549 8.45 24.70 -25.59
CA PHE A 549 7.01 24.74 -25.89
C PHE A 549 6.31 25.88 -25.16
N ARG A 550 6.62 26.11 -23.88
CA ARG A 550 6.07 27.23 -23.10
C ARG A 550 6.37 28.58 -23.76
N LEU A 551 7.55 28.73 -24.35
CA LEU A 551 8.00 29.94 -25.03
C LEU A 551 7.54 30.05 -26.49
N GLY A 552 6.74 29.09 -26.99
CA GLY A 552 6.07 29.17 -28.29
C GLY A 552 6.67 28.34 -29.42
N ALA A 553 7.62 27.44 -29.13
CA ALA A 553 8.09 26.46 -30.12
C ALA A 553 6.94 25.53 -30.54
N SER A 554 6.88 25.17 -31.82
CA SER A 554 5.83 24.30 -32.38
C SER A 554 6.30 22.88 -32.68
N ASP A 555 7.59 22.69 -32.95
CA ASP A 555 8.19 21.37 -33.18
C ASP A 555 9.51 21.26 -32.40
N VAL A 556 9.55 20.32 -31.46
CA VAL A 556 10.72 20.08 -30.61
C VAL A 556 11.11 18.61 -30.71
N LEU A 557 12.32 18.36 -31.20
CA LEU A 557 12.89 17.02 -31.38
C LEU A 557 14.11 16.83 -30.48
N LEU A 558 14.03 15.86 -29.57
CA LEU A 558 15.17 15.40 -28.78
C LEU A 558 15.85 14.24 -29.51
N ILE A 559 17.15 14.34 -29.71
CA ILE A 559 17.95 13.28 -30.32
C ILE A 559 18.99 12.74 -29.33
N ASP A 560 19.29 11.44 -29.41
CA ASP A 560 20.31 10.82 -28.58
C ASP A 560 21.03 9.69 -29.32
N ILE A 561 22.27 9.39 -28.94
CA ILE A 561 23.06 8.29 -29.51
C ILE A 561 22.60 6.92 -29.01
N GLN A 562 21.92 6.90 -27.85
CA GLN A 562 21.44 5.71 -27.17
C GLN A 562 19.98 5.89 -26.73
N GLU A 563 19.39 4.86 -26.14
CA GLU A 563 18.06 5.00 -25.55
C GLU A 563 18.05 6.13 -24.49
N PRO A 564 17.11 7.09 -24.58
CA PRO A 564 17.05 8.22 -23.67
C PRO A 564 17.05 7.82 -22.19
N ALA A 565 17.98 8.37 -21.42
CA ALA A 565 18.07 8.14 -19.98
C ALA A 565 17.03 8.95 -19.17
N SER A 566 16.14 9.69 -19.84
CA SER A 566 15.08 10.47 -19.20
C SER A 566 13.97 9.58 -18.64
N PHE A 567 13.44 9.98 -17.48
CA PHE A 567 12.38 9.27 -16.76
C PHE A 567 11.52 10.24 -15.95
N GLY A 568 10.49 9.71 -15.29
CA GLY A 568 9.75 10.47 -14.29
C GLY A 568 8.80 11.52 -14.88
N GLU A 569 8.59 12.60 -14.13
CA GLU A 569 7.63 13.65 -14.48
C GLU A 569 8.19 14.58 -15.56
N GLU A 570 9.51 14.75 -15.61
CA GLU A 570 10.22 15.52 -16.63
C GLU A 570 9.96 14.97 -18.03
N ARG A 571 10.12 13.65 -18.20
CA ARG A 571 9.84 12.99 -19.48
C ARG A 571 8.37 13.11 -19.88
N LYS A 572 7.45 12.83 -18.95
CA LYS A 572 6.01 12.96 -19.21
C LYS A 572 5.61 14.38 -19.57
N ALA A 573 6.18 15.39 -18.92
CA ALA A 573 5.91 16.79 -19.22
C ALA A 573 6.35 17.15 -20.64
N ALA A 574 7.53 16.69 -21.07
CA ALA A 574 8.00 16.87 -22.44
C ALA A 574 7.09 16.16 -23.45
N GLU A 575 6.75 14.89 -23.22
CA GLU A 575 5.85 14.12 -24.10
C GLU A 575 4.45 14.76 -24.18
N ASN A 576 3.87 15.18 -23.05
CA ASN A 576 2.58 15.86 -23.01
C ASN A 576 2.59 17.24 -23.71
N ALA A 577 3.74 17.92 -23.72
CA ALA A 577 3.92 19.16 -24.47
C ALA A 577 4.05 18.93 -25.99
N GLY A 578 4.26 17.68 -26.42
CA GLY A 578 4.39 17.30 -27.83
C GLY A 578 5.82 17.00 -28.28
N ALA A 579 6.78 16.84 -27.35
CA ALA A 579 8.16 16.56 -27.69
C ALA A 579 8.31 15.19 -28.38
N ARG A 580 9.10 15.16 -29.45
CA ARG A 580 9.45 13.93 -30.17
C ARG A 580 10.84 13.47 -29.78
N PHE A 581 11.06 12.16 -29.76
CA PHE A 581 12.33 11.56 -29.41
C PHE A 581 12.82 10.68 -30.57
N GLN A 582 14.09 10.79 -30.93
CA GLN A 582 14.71 9.99 -31.99
C GLN A 582 16.08 9.47 -31.56
N TRP A 583 16.27 8.16 -31.64
CA TRP A 583 17.52 7.48 -31.34
C TRP A 583 17.59 6.17 -32.14
N PRO A 584 18.79 5.64 -32.45
CA PRO A 584 20.10 6.28 -32.26
C PRO A 584 20.39 7.32 -33.35
N CYS A 585 20.84 8.51 -32.96
CA CYS A 585 21.21 9.62 -33.84
C CYS A 585 22.63 10.10 -33.53
N TYR A 586 23.49 10.14 -34.55
CA TYR A 586 24.87 10.62 -34.42
C TYR A 586 25.05 11.93 -35.17
N THR A 587 25.30 13.02 -34.46
CA THR A 587 25.56 14.33 -35.06
C THR A 587 26.92 14.36 -35.77
N GLU A 588 26.94 14.87 -37.01
CA GLU A 588 28.15 15.14 -37.79
C GLU A 588 28.59 16.61 -37.67
N LYS A 589 27.67 17.53 -37.93
CA LYS A 589 27.88 18.98 -37.88
C LYS A 589 26.58 19.72 -37.60
N VAL A 590 26.70 20.95 -37.13
CA VAL A 590 25.57 21.88 -36.95
C VAL A 590 25.77 23.08 -37.87
N THR A 591 24.70 23.59 -38.45
CA THR A 591 24.73 24.81 -39.28
C THR A 591 23.56 25.71 -38.92
N SER A 592 23.45 26.86 -39.59
CA SER A 592 22.28 27.73 -39.49
C SER A 592 20.96 27.10 -39.98
N GLU A 593 21.03 25.98 -40.71
CA GLU A 593 19.84 25.27 -41.20
C GLU A 593 19.36 24.20 -40.21
N GLY A 594 20.20 23.77 -39.27
CA GLY A 594 19.88 22.75 -38.27
C GLY A 594 21.02 21.76 -38.03
N VAL A 595 20.66 20.49 -37.74
CA VAL A 595 21.59 19.44 -37.35
C VAL A 595 21.74 18.41 -38.47
N TYR A 596 22.97 18.21 -38.97
CA TYR A 596 23.29 17.13 -39.90
C TYR A 596 23.71 15.88 -39.12
N LEU A 597 23.03 14.77 -39.38
CA LEU A 597 23.39 13.46 -38.86
C LEU A 597 24.39 12.76 -39.77
N LYS A 598 25.19 11.84 -39.21
CA LYS A 598 26.10 10.97 -39.98
C LYS A 598 25.39 10.04 -40.97
N SER A 599 24.07 9.89 -40.86
CA SER A 599 23.24 9.19 -41.83
C SER A 599 23.05 9.97 -43.14
N GLY A 600 23.42 11.25 -43.18
CA GLY A 600 23.15 12.18 -44.28
C GLY A 600 21.81 12.92 -44.14
N GLU A 601 21.03 12.64 -43.09
CA GLU A 601 19.78 13.33 -42.79
C GLU A 601 20.04 14.72 -42.19
N LEU A 602 19.32 15.73 -42.69
CA LEU A 602 19.26 17.06 -42.09
C LEU A 602 18.00 17.15 -41.22
N LEU A 603 18.16 17.50 -39.95
CA LEU A 603 17.09 17.87 -39.04
C LEU A 603 16.98 19.39 -39.00
N PRO A 604 15.97 20.02 -39.65
CA PRO A 604 15.85 21.46 -39.69
C PRO A 604 15.55 22.04 -38.31
N ALA A 605 16.25 23.11 -37.93
CA ALA A 605 16.04 23.78 -36.65
C ALA A 605 16.40 25.26 -36.70
N ASP A 606 15.57 26.10 -36.10
CA ASP A 606 15.85 27.51 -35.86
C ASP A 606 16.87 27.68 -34.72
N ARG A 607 16.83 26.77 -33.74
CA ARG A 607 17.73 26.72 -32.59
C ARG A 607 18.16 25.29 -32.29
N VAL A 608 19.44 25.12 -31.97
CA VAL A 608 19.99 23.83 -31.56
C VAL A 608 20.51 23.92 -30.14
N ILE A 609 19.94 23.12 -29.24
CA ILE A 609 20.35 23.06 -27.84
C ILE A 609 21.20 21.81 -27.61
N ILE A 610 22.26 21.93 -26.81
CA ILE A 610 23.08 20.80 -26.40
C ILE A 610 22.92 20.49 -24.90
N SER A 611 22.56 19.25 -24.60
CA SER A 611 22.22 18.73 -23.27
C SER A 611 22.86 17.34 -23.00
N ILE A 612 24.13 17.14 -23.39
CA ILE A 612 24.85 15.87 -23.19
C ILE A 612 25.63 15.80 -21.85
N GLY A 613 25.32 16.71 -20.92
CA GLY A 613 25.89 16.80 -19.58
C GLY A 613 27.00 17.84 -19.43
N ASP A 614 27.31 18.16 -18.18
CA ASP A 614 28.27 19.20 -17.80
C ASP A 614 29.48 18.61 -17.06
N THR A 615 30.57 19.38 -17.01
CA THR A 615 31.76 19.15 -16.19
C THR A 615 32.00 20.32 -15.22
N PRO A 616 32.61 20.07 -14.05
CA PRO A 616 33.02 21.14 -13.16
C PRO A 616 34.23 21.89 -13.69
N ASP A 617 34.24 23.20 -13.43
CA ASP A 617 35.44 24.02 -13.53
C ASP A 617 36.27 23.79 -12.26
N LEU A 618 37.51 23.33 -12.44
CA LEU A 618 38.44 22.96 -11.36
C LEU A 618 39.70 23.82 -11.37
N SER A 619 39.73 24.90 -12.16
CA SER A 619 40.91 25.76 -12.33
C SER A 619 41.38 26.47 -11.04
N PHE A 620 40.47 26.60 -10.06
CA PHE A 620 40.74 27.21 -8.76
C PHE A 620 41.32 26.23 -7.72
N LEU A 621 41.45 24.95 -8.05
CA LEU A 621 41.95 23.93 -7.13
C LEU A 621 43.45 23.68 -7.31
N PRO A 622 44.18 23.34 -6.24
CA PRO A 622 45.56 22.89 -6.35
C PRO A 622 45.71 21.64 -7.22
N GLU A 623 46.81 21.53 -7.97
CA GLU A 623 47.13 20.36 -8.80
C GLU A 623 47.28 19.04 -7.98
N SER A 624 47.48 19.14 -6.67
CA SER A 624 47.56 18.00 -5.75
C SER A 624 46.22 17.27 -5.56
N ILE A 625 45.10 17.90 -5.93
CA ILE A 625 43.78 17.30 -5.85
C ILE A 625 43.56 16.36 -7.04
N GLN A 626 43.42 15.06 -6.75
CA GLN A 626 43.22 14.07 -7.80
C GLN A 626 41.88 14.25 -8.51
N THR A 627 41.92 14.18 -9.84
CA THR A 627 40.74 14.21 -10.70
C THR A 627 40.70 12.99 -11.61
N LYS A 628 39.51 12.58 -12.02
CA LYS A 628 39.27 11.51 -12.97
C LYS A 628 38.15 11.89 -13.92
N LYS A 629 38.45 11.90 -15.23
CA LYS A 629 37.49 12.30 -16.28
C LYS A 629 36.87 13.70 -16.04
N GLY A 630 37.64 14.62 -15.46
CA GLY A 630 37.20 15.99 -15.17
C GLY A 630 36.36 16.15 -13.90
N PHE A 631 36.32 15.16 -13.00
CA PHE A 631 35.65 15.26 -11.69
C PHE A 631 36.63 14.98 -10.56
N ILE A 632 36.38 15.54 -9.36
CA ILE A 632 37.23 15.32 -8.18
C ILE A 632 37.05 13.90 -7.65
N VAL A 633 38.16 13.23 -7.34
CA VAL A 633 38.16 11.91 -6.70
C VAL A 633 38.07 12.07 -5.19
N VAL A 634 37.17 11.30 -4.56
CA VAL A 634 36.94 11.34 -3.10
C VAL A 634 36.81 9.93 -2.51
N ASP A 635 36.99 9.81 -1.19
CA ASP A 635 36.64 8.63 -0.41
C ASP A 635 35.13 8.58 -0.06
N ASP A 636 34.71 7.52 0.65
CA ASP A 636 33.30 7.31 1.05
C ASP A 636 32.74 8.41 1.97
N ASN A 637 33.62 9.21 2.60
CA ASN A 637 33.23 10.36 3.42
C ASN A 637 33.31 11.68 2.63
N TYR A 638 33.48 11.62 1.31
CA TYR A 638 33.65 12.78 0.42
C TYR A 638 34.93 13.59 0.64
N ARG A 639 35.94 13.00 1.27
CA ARG A 639 37.24 13.65 1.45
C ARG A 639 38.11 13.45 0.21
N THR A 640 38.82 14.49 -0.18
CA THR A 640 39.73 14.45 -1.35
C THR A 640 41.08 13.84 -0.99
N THR A 641 42.07 13.94 -1.89
CA THR A 641 43.46 13.58 -1.58
C THR A 641 44.13 14.51 -0.57
N ASP A 642 43.61 15.73 -0.39
CA ASP A 642 43.99 16.60 0.71
C ASP A 642 43.10 16.32 1.94
N PRO A 643 43.68 16.03 3.11
CA PRO A 643 42.92 15.69 4.31
C PRO A 643 42.03 16.84 4.84
N ASN A 644 42.33 18.08 4.48
CA ASN A 644 41.59 19.28 4.91
C ASN A 644 40.53 19.73 3.88
N ILE A 645 40.46 19.07 2.72
CA ILE A 645 39.52 19.40 1.65
C ILE A 645 38.54 18.25 1.40
N PHE A 646 37.26 18.57 1.47
CA PHE A 646 36.15 17.72 1.05
C PHE A 646 35.57 18.21 -0.27
N ALA A 647 34.96 17.34 -1.05
CA ALA A 647 34.25 17.71 -2.28
C ALA A 647 32.91 16.97 -2.40
N ILE A 648 31.83 17.70 -2.72
CA ILE A 648 30.46 17.16 -2.69
C ILE A 648 29.58 17.67 -3.85
N GLY A 649 28.58 16.87 -4.22
CA GLY A 649 27.63 17.19 -5.29
C GLY A 649 28.22 16.99 -6.70
N ASP A 650 27.70 17.76 -7.66
CA ASP A 650 28.01 17.61 -9.10
C ASP A 650 29.51 17.76 -9.45
N VAL A 651 30.32 18.35 -8.56
CA VAL A 651 31.78 18.46 -8.74
C VAL A 651 32.52 17.11 -8.65
N VAL A 652 31.92 16.15 -7.94
CA VAL A 652 32.43 14.77 -7.80
C VAL A 652 31.75 13.86 -8.81
N ARG A 653 30.43 13.96 -8.95
CA ARG A 653 29.65 13.21 -9.93
C ARG A 653 28.29 13.86 -10.13
N PRO A 654 27.75 13.93 -11.37
CA PRO A 654 26.39 14.39 -11.59
C PRO A 654 25.38 13.48 -10.87
N GLY A 655 24.33 14.06 -10.30
CA GLY A 655 23.29 13.31 -9.59
C GLY A 655 22.00 14.09 -9.38
N LEU A 656 21.10 13.54 -8.56
CA LEU A 656 19.87 14.22 -8.15
C LEU A 656 20.16 15.27 -7.08
N LEU A 657 19.22 16.20 -6.89
CA LEU A 657 19.28 17.18 -5.79
C LEU A 657 19.43 16.49 -4.42
N THR A 658 18.75 15.35 -4.22
CA THR A 658 18.85 14.57 -2.98
C THR A 658 20.21 13.93 -2.78
N ASP A 659 20.92 13.56 -3.85
CA ASP A 659 22.29 13.03 -3.76
C ASP A 659 23.26 14.11 -3.31
N ALA A 660 23.11 15.32 -3.86
CA ALA A 660 23.90 16.49 -3.48
C ALA A 660 23.65 16.89 -2.02
N ILE A 661 22.40 16.89 -1.57
CA ILE A 661 22.04 17.15 -0.17
C ILE A 661 22.61 16.06 0.75
N GLY A 662 22.45 14.78 0.36
CA GLY A 662 22.98 13.63 1.10
C GLY A 662 24.50 13.67 1.26
N ALA A 663 25.22 13.99 0.19
CA ALA A 663 26.68 14.17 0.21
C ALA A 663 27.08 15.26 1.22
N GLY A 664 26.36 16.38 1.25
CA GLY A 664 26.59 17.43 2.24
C GLY A 664 26.41 16.97 3.69
N ARG A 665 25.43 16.09 3.96
CA ARG A 665 25.25 15.51 5.31
C ARG A 665 26.37 14.56 5.70
N ILE A 666 26.78 13.69 4.79
CA ILE A 666 27.85 12.72 5.03
C ILE A 666 29.17 13.46 5.29
N ALA A 667 29.51 14.44 4.45
CA ALA A 667 30.68 15.29 4.64
C ALA A 667 30.63 16.08 5.96
N ALA A 668 29.49 16.71 6.28
CA ALA A 668 29.33 17.41 7.56
C ALA A 668 29.55 16.47 8.74
N ARG A 669 29.00 15.25 8.69
CA ARG A 669 29.20 14.26 9.75
C ARG A 669 30.65 13.85 9.91
N ALA A 670 31.35 13.61 8.80
CA ALA A 670 32.76 13.29 8.82
C ALA A 670 33.61 14.43 9.41
N ILE A 671 33.32 15.68 9.04
CA ILE A 671 33.98 16.86 9.60
C ILE A 671 33.72 16.98 11.11
N MET A 672 32.48 16.78 11.57
CA MET A 672 32.14 16.80 12.99
C MET A 672 32.85 15.69 13.78
N ASP A 673 32.92 14.47 13.23
CA ASP A 673 33.68 13.37 13.84
C ASP A 673 35.17 13.77 13.96
N ILE A 674 35.77 14.39 12.93
CA ILE A 674 37.16 14.88 12.98
C ILE A 674 37.34 15.96 14.06
N PHE A 675 36.43 16.92 14.16
CA PHE A 675 36.48 17.96 15.19
C PHE A 675 36.35 17.39 16.61
N ALA A 676 35.65 16.27 16.77
CA ALA A 676 35.56 15.52 18.02
C ALA A 676 36.77 14.58 18.27
N GLY A 677 37.76 14.53 17.38
CA GLY A 677 38.90 13.61 17.47
C GLY A 677 38.55 12.14 17.17
N LEU A 678 37.38 11.89 16.56
CA LEU A 678 36.91 10.57 16.17
C LEU A 678 37.31 10.26 14.73
N ARG A 679 37.52 8.98 14.43
CA ARG A 679 37.70 8.54 13.04
C ARG A 679 36.35 8.59 12.33
N PRO A 680 36.23 9.31 11.19
CA PRO A 680 34.99 9.34 10.41
C PRO A 680 34.54 7.93 10.05
N LYS A 681 33.33 7.59 10.47
CA LYS A 681 32.71 6.32 10.10
C LYS A 681 31.23 6.53 9.88
N TYR A 682 30.86 6.70 8.62
CA TYR A 682 29.45 6.65 8.24
C TYR A 682 28.93 5.21 8.43
N LYS A 683 28.08 5.00 9.43
CA LYS A 683 27.43 3.71 9.66
C LYS A 683 26.08 3.70 8.96
N GLU A 684 26.08 3.24 7.71
CA GLU A 684 24.85 2.98 6.99
C GLU A 684 24.17 1.72 7.56
N LEU A 685 22.92 1.86 8.01
CA LEU A 685 22.13 0.70 8.42
C LEU A 685 21.78 -0.11 7.17
N SER A 686 21.97 -1.43 7.23
CA SER A 686 21.50 -2.29 6.15
C SER A 686 19.98 -2.20 6.04
N CYS A 687 19.48 -2.23 4.82
CA CYS A 687 18.04 -2.22 4.55
C CYS A 687 17.41 -3.49 5.15
N VAL A 688 16.25 -3.36 5.80
CA VAL A 688 15.49 -4.51 6.30
C VAL A 688 15.08 -5.40 5.13
N ASP A 689 15.20 -6.71 5.31
CA ASP A 689 14.71 -7.67 4.32
C ASP A 689 13.19 -7.51 4.14
N ARG A 690 12.79 -7.18 2.92
CA ARG A 690 11.39 -6.96 2.55
C ARG A 690 10.53 -8.21 2.77
N SER A 691 11.11 -9.41 2.69
CA SER A 691 10.41 -10.67 2.93
C SER A 691 9.87 -10.80 4.37
N LYS A 692 10.48 -10.09 5.31
CA LYS A 692 10.05 -10.02 6.72
C LYS A 692 8.81 -9.14 6.92
N ILE A 693 8.48 -8.26 5.97
CA ILE A 693 7.35 -7.33 6.09
C ILE A 693 6.06 -8.03 5.65
N LYS A 694 5.02 -8.01 6.50
CA LYS A 694 3.74 -8.65 6.19
C LYS A 694 2.72 -7.59 5.77
N LEU A 695 2.49 -7.51 4.46
CA LEU A 695 1.50 -6.59 3.89
C LEU A 695 0.06 -7.10 3.97
N THR A 696 -0.16 -8.34 4.41
CA THR A 696 -1.48 -8.96 4.58
C THR A 696 -2.39 -8.22 5.57
N TYR A 697 -1.81 -7.39 6.44
CA TYR A 697 -2.54 -6.54 7.38
C TYR A 697 -3.10 -5.26 6.76
N TYR A 698 -2.80 -4.96 5.48
CA TYR A 698 -3.20 -3.70 4.83
C TYR A 698 -4.16 -3.95 3.66
N ASP A 699 -5.17 -3.09 3.51
CA ASP A 699 -6.12 -3.17 2.41
C ASP A 699 -5.51 -2.64 1.10
N PRO A 700 -5.32 -3.48 0.07
CA PRO A 700 -4.78 -3.03 -1.22
C PRO A 700 -5.69 -2.05 -1.97
N ARG A 701 -6.97 -1.96 -1.59
CA ARG A 701 -7.94 -1.02 -2.21
C ARG A 701 -7.82 0.40 -1.67
N ASN A 702 -7.06 0.62 -0.60
CA ASN A 702 -6.78 1.97 -0.14
C ASN A 702 -5.81 2.66 -1.12
N ILE A 703 -6.41 3.28 -2.14
CA ILE A 703 -5.73 4.01 -3.23
C ILE A 703 -5.68 5.52 -2.98
N ASP A 704 -6.46 6.02 -2.02
CA ASP A 704 -6.52 7.44 -1.67
C ASP A 704 -5.66 7.70 -0.43
N LEU A 705 -4.36 7.89 -0.70
CA LEU A 705 -3.37 8.30 0.29
C LEU A 705 -3.09 9.80 0.10
N ASN A 706 -4.11 10.62 0.39
CA ASN A 706 -4.13 12.05 0.06
C ASN A 706 -3.98 12.93 1.30
N THR A 707 -4.19 12.38 2.49
CA THR A 707 -3.97 13.07 3.77
C THR A 707 -2.80 12.46 4.55
N PRO A 708 -2.19 13.20 5.50
CA PRO A 708 -1.15 12.67 6.37
C PRO A 708 -1.60 11.43 7.16
N ASN A 709 -2.82 11.45 7.73
CA ASN A 709 -3.34 10.34 8.55
C ASN A 709 -3.55 9.07 7.73
N GLU A 710 -4.15 9.16 6.54
CA GLU A 710 -4.30 8.01 5.63
C GLU A 710 -2.94 7.39 5.28
N CYS A 711 -1.93 8.22 4.98
CA CYS A 711 -0.58 7.76 4.71
C CYS A 711 0.07 7.11 5.93
N ALA A 712 -0.15 7.68 7.11
CA ALA A 712 0.43 7.20 8.36
C ALA A 712 -0.14 5.83 8.77
N ASP A 713 -1.45 5.63 8.58
CA ASP A 713 -2.15 4.36 8.82
C ASP A 713 -1.72 3.29 7.81
N ALA A 714 -1.59 3.67 6.53
CA ALA A 714 -1.17 2.77 5.46
C ALA A 714 0.33 2.41 5.50
N CYS A 715 1.17 3.16 6.21
CA CYS A 715 2.59 2.91 6.34
C CYS A 715 2.85 1.59 7.06
N ALA A 716 3.68 0.70 6.50
CA ALA A 716 3.97 -0.61 7.12
C ALA A 716 4.96 -0.55 8.31
N SER A 717 5.61 0.59 8.54
CA SER A 717 6.71 0.74 9.52
C SER A 717 7.78 -0.34 9.37
N CYS A 718 8.25 -0.58 8.15
CA CYS A 718 9.23 -1.63 7.87
C CYS A 718 10.49 -1.47 8.74
N GLY A 719 10.87 -2.49 9.50
CA GLY A 719 12.04 -2.46 10.39
C GLY A 719 11.86 -1.71 11.72
N THR A 720 10.67 -1.17 12.00
CA THR A 720 10.39 -0.40 13.23
C THR A 720 9.07 -0.81 13.87
N CYS A 721 9.06 -0.98 15.19
CA CYS A 721 7.88 -1.43 15.93
C CYS A 721 6.72 -0.43 15.86
N LYS A 722 5.50 -0.94 15.69
CA LYS A 722 4.24 -0.18 15.71
C LYS A 722 3.52 -0.16 17.05
N ASP A 723 4.05 -0.83 18.07
CA ASP A 723 3.36 -1.08 19.34
C ASP A 723 1.97 -1.74 19.19
N CYS A 724 1.76 -2.53 18.14
CA CYS A 724 0.48 -3.17 17.83
C CYS A 724 0.13 -4.37 18.74
N CYS A 725 1.03 -4.75 19.65
CA CYS A 725 0.91 -5.89 20.58
C CYS A 725 0.63 -7.28 19.97
N ILE A 726 0.57 -7.43 18.64
CA ILE A 726 0.32 -8.73 17.96
C ILE A 726 1.27 -9.84 18.44
N CYS A 727 2.56 -9.54 18.65
CA CYS A 727 3.53 -10.52 19.13
C CYS A 727 3.25 -11.00 20.56
N ILE A 728 2.62 -10.19 21.40
CA ILE A 728 2.19 -10.57 22.75
C ILE A 728 0.96 -11.47 22.64
N ASP A 729 -0.02 -11.05 21.85
CA ASP A 729 -1.29 -11.76 21.68
C ASP A 729 -1.15 -13.14 21.03
N LEU A 730 -0.21 -13.28 20.08
CA LEU A 730 0.05 -14.53 19.37
C LEU A 730 0.94 -15.49 20.17
N CYS A 731 1.61 -15.05 21.24
CA CYS A 731 2.55 -15.90 21.95
C CYS A 731 1.81 -16.99 22.76
N PRO A 732 1.92 -18.28 22.40
CA PRO A 732 1.16 -19.35 23.07
C PRO A 732 1.56 -19.55 24.53
N GLN A 733 2.77 -19.13 24.89
CA GLN A 733 3.32 -19.25 26.24
C GLN A 733 3.27 -17.94 27.03
N HIS A 734 2.69 -16.87 26.45
CA HIS A 734 2.70 -15.53 27.04
C HIS A 734 4.10 -15.09 27.49
N ALA A 735 5.09 -15.41 26.66
CA ALA A 735 6.51 -15.17 26.92
C ALA A 735 6.98 -13.79 26.45
N ILE A 736 6.14 -12.98 25.81
CA ILE A 736 6.51 -11.64 25.33
C ILE A 736 5.75 -10.61 26.14
N SER A 737 6.44 -9.59 26.62
CA SER A 737 5.87 -8.48 27.38
C SER A 737 6.42 -7.14 26.89
N ARG A 738 5.61 -6.09 26.97
CA ARG A 738 6.05 -4.72 26.75
C ARG A 738 6.63 -4.17 28.05
N GLN A 739 7.84 -3.64 28.01
CA GLN A 739 8.50 -3.00 29.16
C GLN A 739 8.88 -1.57 28.79
N ASP A 740 8.73 -0.65 29.73
CA ASP A 740 9.20 0.72 29.53
C ASP A 740 10.73 0.74 29.51
N ALA A 741 11.30 1.51 28.58
CA ALA A 741 12.74 1.53 28.35
C ALA A 741 13.21 2.97 28.07
N GLN A 742 14.45 3.26 28.49
CA GLN A 742 15.13 4.53 28.19
C GLN A 742 15.68 4.51 26.75
N ASN A 743 14.79 4.36 25.78
CA ASN A 743 15.09 4.47 24.36
C ASN A 743 14.16 5.51 23.72
N PRO A 744 14.41 5.96 22.48
CA PRO A 744 13.60 7.01 21.83
C PRO A 744 12.11 6.69 21.66
N TYR A 745 11.70 5.44 21.90
CA TYR A 745 10.33 4.93 21.75
C TYR A 745 9.66 4.71 23.11
N GLY A 746 10.41 4.84 24.20
CA GLY A 746 9.90 4.69 25.57
C GLY A 746 9.60 3.24 25.98
N PHE A 747 9.79 2.26 25.09
CA PHE A 747 9.49 0.86 25.40
C PHE A 747 10.33 -0.14 24.59
N GLU A 748 10.36 -1.37 25.08
CA GLU A 748 10.86 -2.54 24.38
C GLU A 748 9.95 -3.75 24.53
N MET A 749 10.07 -4.70 23.61
CA MET A 749 9.38 -5.99 23.70
C MET A 749 10.37 -7.04 24.21
N VAL A 750 10.16 -7.49 25.44
CA VAL A 750 11.05 -8.42 26.15
C VAL A 750 10.50 -9.83 26.10
N VAL A 751 11.40 -10.80 25.85
CA VAL A 751 11.09 -12.23 25.82
C VAL A 751 11.53 -12.88 27.13
N ASP A 752 10.58 -13.43 27.89
CA ASP A 752 10.81 -14.32 29.02
C ASP A 752 11.37 -15.65 28.50
N THR A 753 12.65 -15.90 28.79
CA THR A 753 13.40 -17.06 28.30
C THR A 753 12.90 -18.37 28.88
N ASP A 754 12.40 -18.36 30.11
CA ASP A 754 11.96 -19.56 30.82
C ASP A 754 10.62 -20.07 30.27
N ARG A 755 9.84 -19.17 29.66
CA ARG A 755 8.57 -19.48 29.00
C ARG A 755 8.69 -19.66 27.48
N CYS A 756 9.64 -18.99 26.85
CA CYS A 756 9.73 -18.97 25.41
C CYS A 756 10.21 -20.31 24.84
N ILE A 757 9.39 -20.89 23.96
CA ILE A 757 9.65 -22.18 23.31
C ILE A 757 10.25 -22.06 21.89
N GLY A 758 10.66 -20.85 21.47
CA GLY A 758 11.31 -20.64 20.17
C GLY A 758 10.44 -20.90 18.93
N CYS A 759 9.11 -20.92 19.05
CA CYS A 759 8.18 -21.32 17.98
C CYS A 759 8.10 -20.37 16.77
N GLY A 760 8.61 -19.14 16.86
CA GLY A 760 8.62 -18.19 15.73
C GLY A 760 7.33 -17.43 15.44
N PHE A 761 6.21 -17.67 16.14
CA PHE A 761 4.95 -16.95 15.86
C PHE A 761 5.05 -15.42 15.96
N CYS A 762 5.92 -14.89 16.82
CA CYS A 762 6.20 -13.46 16.89
C CYS A 762 6.87 -12.92 15.61
N VAL A 763 7.70 -13.74 14.96
CA VAL A 763 8.34 -13.44 13.67
C VAL A 763 7.30 -13.46 12.55
N ASP A 764 6.53 -14.54 12.44
CA ASP A 764 5.54 -14.70 11.38
C ASP A 764 4.38 -13.70 11.48
N GLY A 765 3.98 -13.37 12.71
CA GLY A 765 2.89 -12.44 12.99
C GLY A 765 3.28 -10.97 12.86
N CYS A 766 4.58 -10.61 12.88
CA CYS A 766 4.96 -9.21 12.91
C CYS A 766 4.69 -8.49 11.58
N PRO A 767 3.85 -7.44 11.53
CA PRO A 767 3.65 -6.67 10.29
C PRO A 767 4.92 -5.96 9.83
N CYS A 768 5.78 -5.58 10.78
CA CYS A 768 6.92 -4.69 10.58
C CYS A 768 8.25 -5.44 10.33
N GLY A 769 8.27 -6.77 10.46
CA GLY A 769 9.48 -7.58 10.28
C GLY A 769 10.61 -7.30 11.28
N ILE A 770 10.28 -6.89 12.50
CA ILE A 770 11.26 -6.52 13.55
C ILE A 770 11.75 -7.71 14.37
N TRP A 771 11.02 -8.83 14.36
CA TRP A 771 11.41 -10.03 15.08
C TRP A 771 12.25 -10.92 14.16
N THR A 772 13.36 -11.42 14.68
CA THR A 772 14.20 -12.40 14.00
C THR A 772 14.40 -13.60 14.91
N LEU A 773 14.38 -14.80 14.34
CA LEU A 773 14.72 -16.03 15.05
C LEU A 773 16.20 -16.32 14.84
N VAL A 774 16.99 -16.35 15.91
CA VAL A 774 18.42 -16.71 15.87
C VAL A 774 18.62 -18.07 16.54
N GLU A 775 19.58 -18.86 16.05
CA GLU A 775 19.97 -20.09 16.77
C GLU A 775 20.65 -19.71 18.09
N ALA A 776 20.42 -20.50 19.15
CA ALA A 776 20.92 -20.20 20.48
C ALA A 776 22.45 -20.10 20.57
N GLU A 777 23.19 -20.80 19.69
CA GLU A 777 24.65 -20.72 19.58
C GLU A 777 25.16 -19.36 19.02
N HIS A 778 24.27 -18.52 18.52
CA HIS A 778 24.58 -17.23 17.88
C HIS A 778 23.97 -16.02 18.60
N ALA A 779 23.48 -16.20 19.83
CA ALA A 779 22.77 -15.17 20.59
C ALA A 779 23.65 -14.32 21.52
N ASP A 780 24.94 -14.64 21.65
CA ASP A 780 25.93 -13.90 22.46
C ASP A 780 26.51 -12.65 21.77
#